data_AF-A0A4S2JT37-F1
#
_entry.id   AF-A0A4S2JT37-F1
#
_cell.length_a   1.000
_cell.length_b   1.000
_cell.length_c   1.000
_cell.angle_alpha   90.00
_cell.angle_beta   90.00
_cell.angle_gamma   90.00
#
_symmetry.space_group_name_H-M   'P 1'
#
loop_
_entity.id
_entity.type
_entity.pdbx_description
1 polymer ?
#
loop_
_entity_poly.entity_id
_entity_poly.type
_entity_poly.pdbx_seq_one_letter_code
_entity_poly.pdbx_strand_id
1 'polypeptide(L)'
;MVEVNKKSKVGEKDENLLDRLILRIQANISSEFLSYHLCLSPRLSIRAIFQSRHRDQRMDLGDCPQIHDLALRADFEAAQKKKDHFYDIDAMEHLQNFIADCDRRTEQAKQRLAETQEELSAEVAAKANNVHVLAEEIGKKLAKAEQLGEEGFVEESMKLMGEIDELRKKKNEAEQEYRNSMPASSYQQQKLRVCEVCSAYLGIHDNDRRLADHFGGKLHLGFIKIREKLADLQKTVEERQDGTETGRTATKIAIGTGTAEDWATEETATATEIATATVTAIETVTVTAIVIATVIATVTVIVVVIAIAIVTAIANAIAVVIGTGNAGTAVGKSHDLAVAVVEEEQNVLAVAATAVDLVLVAVDLTTYRNRRDKVALICGGGSGHEPFAAGFVGSGMLTASIAGSIFAAPPSTHITYALRCVAENNKVGIVVVVPNYTGDCLNFGIAIEKARRAGVMVEEIIVDDDCSIPENELSVAGKRGLVGMLFAIKIAGALAEKGLPLCEVAEIARRVSQSTATYGVGLSACAIPEYVCDLESHSGATLREHLNAGQGLMFELAQDEIECGMGMHGEAGYERIKLRTASELVTLMLKRICETLSLSTNDSVAVIVNNFGALSQLEQGIVVYEVVNQLRNMGIEPVRVYSGTLMTSLNSVGIHISLLKLIESHRDIFVECLDEKTTAPCWPGCAYSIPSTLTSTPLKDSEKKKIEKIGISLNARDQRLIDSCLRDSCAAIIEKEAYLNGLDRGCGDGDCGSTLKRFADDNLSLSHPAALLSEIADIAEERMGGTSGALYCLFFTTGAKTMASLEPEEDIRRVWFCAFRSGLNCLEKYGKAKVGDRTMIDTMYAACTTYEKLLKEEDPSDFYDKIAAAAWEGCYSTRNMKPNDAPVYRAGRASYIKQAQYLTEVDAGAYAAAIWTAAIVQTITHFKD
;
A
#
# COMPACT_ATOMS: atom_id res chain seq x y z
N MET A 1 42.53 54.68 -11.39
CA MET A 1 43.51 54.29 -10.37
C MET A 1 43.10 52.92 -9.86
N VAL A 2 43.76 51.91 -10.41
CA VAL A 2 44.73 51.06 -9.69
C VAL A 2 43.98 50.12 -8.73
N GLU A 3 43.54 48.93 -9.16
CA GLU A 3 44.29 47.74 -9.57
C GLU A 3 44.81 46.92 -8.38
N VAL A 4 44.81 45.59 -8.60
CA VAL A 4 45.58 44.52 -7.93
C VAL A 4 44.88 43.84 -6.73
N ASN A 5 44.78 42.52 -6.55
CA ASN A 5 44.96 41.27 -7.32
C ASN A 5 44.76 40.09 -6.31
N LYS A 6 44.51 38.88 -6.83
CA LYS A 6 44.53 37.51 -6.22
C LYS A 6 43.14 36.86 -6.06
N LYS A 7 42.69 36.01 -7.01
CA LYS A 7 43.05 34.60 -7.33
C LYS A 7 42.49 33.53 -6.37
N SER A 8 41.80 32.56 -6.99
CA SER A 8 41.53 31.16 -6.58
C SER A 8 40.48 30.96 -5.47
N LYS A 9 39.50 30.06 -5.52
CA LYS A 9 39.22 28.87 -6.34
C LYS A 9 37.69 28.77 -6.56
N VAL A 10 37.23 28.69 -7.81
CA VAL A 10 35.97 28.03 -8.17
C VAL A 10 36.41 26.79 -8.92
N GLY A 11 36.49 25.71 -8.17
CA GLY A 11 37.07 24.42 -8.55
C GLY A 11 36.91 23.53 -7.34
N GLU A 12 35.68 23.07 -7.15
CA GLU A 12 35.24 22.01 -6.24
C GLU A 12 33.71 22.03 -6.23
N LYS A 13 33.07 21.43 -7.24
CA LYS A 13 31.70 20.88 -7.07
C LYS A 13 31.27 19.87 -8.15
N ASP A 14 31.96 19.77 -9.29
CA ASP A 14 31.70 18.72 -10.29
C ASP A 14 32.70 17.55 -10.29
N GLU A 15 33.83 17.62 -9.56
CA GLU A 15 34.73 16.46 -9.39
C GLU A 15 34.20 15.41 -8.40
N ASN A 16 33.12 15.69 -7.66
CA ASN A 16 32.66 14.80 -6.59
C ASN A 16 31.57 13.80 -7.03
N LEU A 17 31.04 13.85 -8.26
CA LEU A 17 30.04 12.86 -8.71
C LEU A 17 30.70 11.62 -9.32
N LEU A 18 31.84 11.81 -10.00
CA LEU A 18 32.60 10.73 -10.66
C LEU A 18 33.48 9.97 -9.65
N ASP A 19 34.14 10.66 -8.70
CA ASP A 19 34.85 10.02 -7.60
C ASP A 19 33.90 9.25 -6.67
N ARG A 20 32.65 9.74 -6.50
CA ARG A 20 31.57 8.99 -5.85
C ARG A 20 31.03 7.85 -6.71
N LEU A 21 31.19 7.87 -8.04
CA LEU A 21 30.82 6.76 -8.94
C LEU A 21 31.92 5.68 -8.94
N ILE A 22 33.18 6.07 -8.75
CA ILE A 22 34.35 5.19 -8.72
C ILE A 22 34.43 4.43 -7.38
N LEU A 23 34.19 5.10 -6.24
CA LEU A 23 34.03 4.45 -4.94
C LEU A 23 32.79 3.53 -4.86
N ARG A 24 31.84 3.69 -5.79
CA ARG A 24 30.57 2.93 -5.85
C ARG A 24 30.69 1.57 -6.56
N ILE A 25 31.80 1.27 -7.24
CA ILE A 25 31.93 0.05 -8.07
C ILE A 25 32.63 -1.11 -7.33
N GLN A 26 33.40 -0.82 -6.28
CA GLN A 26 34.38 -1.76 -5.72
C GLN A 26 33.90 -2.67 -4.56
N ALA A 27 32.67 -3.20 -4.52
CA ALA A 27 32.44 -4.47 -3.83
C ALA A 27 31.24 -5.26 -4.29
N ASN A 28 31.51 -6.56 -4.48
CA ASN A 28 30.84 -7.54 -3.64
C ASN A 28 31.62 -8.85 -3.50
N ILE A 29 31.61 -9.38 -2.27
CA ILE A 29 31.83 -10.77 -1.80
C ILE A 29 33.15 -11.05 -1.06
N SER A 30 33.00 -11.19 0.28
CA SER A 30 33.82 -12.05 1.13
C SER A 30 33.00 -13.26 1.59
N SER A 31 33.68 -14.35 1.90
CA SER A 31 33.17 -15.72 2.06
C SER A 31 32.29 -16.03 3.28
N GLU A 32 31.85 -15.03 4.06
CA GLU A 32 30.99 -15.26 5.24
C GLU A 32 29.49 -15.00 4.99
N PHE A 33 29.11 -14.51 3.80
CA PHE A 33 27.72 -14.16 3.46
C PHE A 33 27.11 -15.00 2.33
N LEU A 34 27.61 -16.22 2.12
CA LEU A 34 27.20 -17.09 1.00
C LEU A 34 25.82 -17.78 1.17
N SER A 35 24.96 -17.28 2.05
CA SER A 35 23.58 -17.78 2.21
C SER A 35 22.50 -16.82 1.69
N TYR A 36 22.85 -15.63 1.22
CA TYR A 36 21.88 -14.66 0.72
C TYR A 36 22.29 -14.08 -0.64
N HIS A 37 21.40 -14.23 -1.63
CA HIS A 37 21.49 -13.65 -2.96
C HIS A 37 21.48 -12.09 -2.91
N LEU A 38 22.64 -11.47 -2.65
CA LEU A 38 22.80 -10.02 -2.42
C LEU A 38 23.76 -9.38 -3.43
N CYS A 39 23.42 -8.19 -3.97
CA CYS A 39 24.27 -7.38 -4.84
C CYS A 39 24.63 -6.06 -4.16
N LEU A 40 25.90 -5.91 -3.73
CA LEU A 40 26.39 -4.74 -3.00
C LEU A 40 26.77 -3.55 -3.90
N SER A 41 26.35 -3.55 -5.16
CA SER A 41 26.53 -2.40 -6.06
C SER A 41 25.34 -1.42 -6.01
N PRO A 42 25.58 -0.11 -5.90
CA PRO A 42 24.54 0.88 -6.08
C PRO A 42 24.20 1.01 -7.55
N ARG A 43 23.06 0.43 -7.95
CA ARG A 43 22.52 0.52 -9.31
C ARG A 43 23.59 0.27 -10.40
N LEU A 44 24.26 -0.88 -10.35
CA LEU A 44 24.64 -1.56 -11.58
C LEU A 44 23.40 -2.26 -12.16
N SER A 45 22.42 -1.45 -12.53
CA SER A 45 21.65 -1.77 -13.72
C SER A 45 22.11 -0.76 -14.75
N ILE A 46 22.58 -1.27 -15.87
CA ILE A 46 22.78 -0.50 -17.10
C ILE A 46 21.53 0.39 -17.40
N ARG A 47 20.34 0.15 -16.80
CA ARG A 47 19.19 1.09 -16.76
C ARG A 47 19.53 2.54 -16.44
N ALA A 48 20.41 2.84 -15.47
CA ALA A 48 20.61 4.23 -15.03
C ALA A 48 21.24 5.11 -16.13
N ILE A 49 21.95 4.48 -17.07
CA ILE A 49 22.50 5.11 -18.25
C ILE A 49 21.42 5.25 -19.36
N PHE A 50 20.38 4.40 -19.35
CA PHE A 50 19.47 4.18 -20.47
C PHE A 50 18.06 4.75 -20.28
N GLN A 51 17.64 5.10 -19.06
CA GLN A 51 16.31 5.66 -18.82
C GLN A 51 16.35 7.21 -18.83
N SER A 52 16.28 7.77 -20.04
CA SER A 52 15.28 8.83 -20.25
C SER A 52 14.75 8.84 -21.67
N ARG A 53 13.41 8.77 -21.74
CA ARG A 53 12.51 9.06 -22.86
C ARG A 53 12.65 8.17 -24.11
N HIS A 54 11.47 7.68 -24.53
CA HIS A 54 11.15 6.80 -25.66
C HIS A 54 11.18 5.30 -25.34
N ARG A 55 10.01 4.79 -24.96
CA ARG A 55 9.74 3.44 -24.44
C ARG A 55 9.55 2.37 -25.53
N ASP A 56 9.88 2.64 -26.79
CA ASP A 56 9.53 1.73 -27.88
C ASP A 56 10.66 1.04 -28.63
N GLN A 57 11.94 1.29 -28.32
CA GLN A 57 13.01 0.46 -28.88
C GLN A 57 14.22 0.37 -27.94
N ARG A 58 14.53 -0.86 -27.49
CA ARG A 58 15.87 -1.50 -27.35
C ARG A 58 16.17 -2.14 -25.97
N MET A 59 16.62 -3.39 -26.06
CA MET A 59 17.36 -4.23 -25.09
C MET A 59 17.11 -3.96 -23.60
N ASP A 60 16.14 -4.70 -23.05
CA ASP A 60 16.02 -4.92 -21.63
C ASP A 60 17.09 -5.93 -21.16
N LEU A 61 17.80 -5.60 -20.08
CA LEU A 61 18.78 -6.50 -19.46
C LEU A 61 18.17 -7.35 -18.34
N GLY A 62 16.86 -7.20 -18.11
CA GLY A 62 16.13 -7.84 -17.03
C GLY A 62 16.39 -7.18 -15.69
N ASP A 63 15.59 -7.55 -14.69
CA ASP A 63 15.83 -7.16 -13.31
C ASP A 63 17.08 -7.86 -12.78
N CYS A 64 17.91 -7.12 -12.04
CA CYS A 64 19.04 -7.73 -11.37
C CYS A 64 18.49 -8.81 -10.41
N PRO A 65 18.96 -10.06 -10.49
CA PRO A 65 18.42 -11.17 -9.71
C PRO A 65 18.80 -11.09 -8.22
N GLN A 66 19.32 -9.96 -7.75
CA GLN A 66 19.91 -9.76 -6.43
C GLN A 66 19.38 -8.45 -5.82
N ILE A 67 19.29 -8.40 -4.50
CA ILE A 67 18.65 -7.30 -3.75
C ILE A 67 19.55 -6.05 -3.73
N HIS A 68 18.98 -4.86 -3.95
CA HIS A 68 19.67 -3.56 -3.92
C HIS A 68 19.14 -2.66 -2.79
N ASP A 69 19.84 -2.61 -1.65
CA ASP A 69 19.51 -1.77 -0.49
C ASP A 69 20.50 -0.59 -0.34
N LEU A 70 19.98 0.60 -0.02
CA LEU A 70 20.77 1.83 0.18
C LEU A 70 21.66 1.79 1.44
N ALA A 71 21.27 1.07 2.48
CA ALA A 71 22.05 0.91 3.71
C ALA A 71 23.33 0.09 3.45
N LEU A 72 23.21 -0.99 2.68
CA LEU A 72 24.30 -1.92 2.36
C LEU A 72 25.42 -1.29 1.52
N ARG A 73 25.10 -0.21 0.79
CA ARG A 73 26.08 0.57 0.05
C ARG A 73 27.05 1.32 0.98
N ALA A 74 26.57 1.82 2.11
CA ALA A 74 27.44 2.49 3.08
C ALA A 74 28.42 1.48 3.72
N ASP A 75 27.97 0.24 3.93
CA ASP A 75 28.79 -0.84 4.45
C ASP A 75 29.88 -1.27 3.45
N PHE A 76 29.55 -1.32 2.16
CA PHE A 76 30.51 -1.53 1.09
C PHE A 76 31.62 -0.45 1.11
N GLU A 77 31.27 0.83 1.00
CA GLU A 77 32.25 1.93 0.93
C GLU A 77 33.17 1.97 2.18
N ALA A 78 32.70 1.45 3.33
CA ALA A 78 33.48 1.28 4.55
C ALA A 78 34.43 0.06 4.52
N ALA A 79 34.02 -1.06 3.92
CA ALA A 79 34.83 -2.27 3.79
C ALA A 79 36.04 -2.07 2.88
N GLN A 80 35.85 -1.34 1.77
CA GLN A 80 36.91 -1.09 0.78
C GLN A 80 38.10 -0.27 1.33
N LYS A 81 37.86 0.55 2.35
CA LYS A 81 38.92 1.32 3.03
C LYS A 81 39.83 0.44 3.90
N LYS A 82 39.40 -0.78 4.24
CA LYS A 82 40.13 -1.68 5.16
C LYS A 82 40.98 -2.71 4.42
N LYS A 83 40.60 -3.12 3.20
CA LYS A 83 41.30 -4.16 2.42
C LYS A 83 40.96 -4.04 0.92
N ASP A 84 41.94 -4.29 0.05
CA ASP A 84 41.71 -4.46 -1.39
C ASP A 84 41.25 -5.89 -1.68
N HIS A 85 40.17 -6.00 -2.43
CA HIS A 85 39.42 -7.23 -2.66
C HIS A 85 39.29 -7.59 -4.14
N PHE A 86 40.03 -6.89 -5.03
CA PHE A 86 40.15 -7.21 -6.46
C PHE A 86 38.86 -7.16 -7.30
N TYR A 87 37.82 -6.46 -6.81
CA TYR A 87 36.53 -6.34 -7.49
C TYR A 87 36.59 -5.65 -8.87
N ASP A 88 37.68 -4.95 -9.16
CA ASP A 88 37.99 -4.39 -10.47
C ASP A 88 38.24 -5.47 -11.53
N ILE A 89 38.83 -6.61 -11.15
CA ILE A 89 39.04 -7.77 -12.04
C ILE A 89 37.68 -8.40 -12.39
N ASP A 90 36.83 -8.63 -11.39
CA ASP A 90 35.49 -9.22 -11.60
C ASP A 90 34.57 -8.28 -12.42
N ALA A 91 34.64 -6.97 -12.15
CA ALA A 91 33.91 -5.97 -12.93
C ALA A 91 34.37 -5.92 -14.39
N MET A 92 35.68 -6.05 -14.64
CA MET A 92 36.24 -6.15 -15.99
C MET A 92 35.71 -7.38 -16.71
N GLU A 93 35.73 -8.56 -16.10
CA GLU A 93 35.24 -9.81 -16.71
C GLU A 93 33.75 -9.71 -17.07
N HIS A 94 32.93 -9.13 -16.17
CA HIS A 94 31.51 -8.96 -16.43
C HIS A 94 31.23 -7.98 -17.57
N LEU A 95 31.93 -6.83 -17.61
CA LEU A 95 31.79 -5.86 -18.71
C LEU A 95 32.31 -6.43 -20.03
N GLN A 96 33.38 -7.22 -20.00
CA GLN A 96 33.92 -7.89 -21.17
C GLN A 96 32.93 -8.91 -21.75
N ASN A 97 32.30 -9.72 -20.91
CA ASN A 97 31.26 -10.66 -21.32
C ASN A 97 30.01 -9.93 -21.88
N PHE A 98 29.62 -8.83 -21.26
CA PHE A 98 28.51 -8.01 -21.73
C PHE A 98 28.78 -7.40 -23.12
N ILE A 99 29.98 -6.83 -23.32
CA ILE A 99 30.39 -6.26 -24.61
C ILE A 99 30.51 -7.36 -25.67
N ALA A 100 31.06 -8.53 -25.32
CA ALA A 100 31.14 -9.68 -26.23
C ALA A 100 29.76 -10.15 -26.70
N ASP A 101 28.76 -10.18 -25.82
CA ASP A 101 27.39 -10.51 -26.22
C ASP A 101 26.77 -9.43 -27.13
N CYS A 102 27.03 -8.15 -26.85
CA CYS A 102 26.57 -7.05 -27.71
C CYS A 102 27.22 -7.09 -29.10
N ASP A 103 28.52 -7.38 -29.17
CA ASP A 103 29.25 -7.51 -30.43
C ASP A 103 28.75 -8.72 -31.23
N ARG A 104 28.48 -9.85 -30.55
CA ARG A 104 27.85 -11.02 -31.17
C ARG A 104 26.47 -10.71 -31.75
N ARG A 105 25.62 -9.97 -31.03
CA ARG A 105 24.30 -9.53 -31.52
C ARG A 105 24.41 -8.59 -32.71
N THR A 106 25.38 -7.68 -32.68
CA THR A 106 25.70 -6.78 -33.79
C THR A 106 26.07 -7.57 -35.04
N GLU A 107 26.92 -8.58 -34.91
CA GLU A 107 27.35 -9.40 -36.05
C GLU A 107 26.21 -10.26 -36.61
N GLN A 108 25.38 -10.86 -35.75
CA GLN A 108 24.17 -11.57 -36.17
C GLN A 108 23.15 -10.66 -36.87
N ALA A 109 23.05 -9.39 -36.45
CA ALA A 109 22.18 -8.42 -37.10
C ALA A 109 22.73 -8.00 -38.46
N LYS A 110 24.06 -7.86 -38.61
CA LYS A 110 24.75 -7.64 -39.89
C LYS A 110 24.57 -8.82 -40.84
N GLN A 111 24.75 -10.05 -40.35
CA GLN A 111 24.55 -11.27 -41.16
C GLN A 111 23.11 -11.40 -41.65
N ARG A 112 22.12 -11.17 -40.77
CA ARG A 112 20.70 -11.16 -41.17
C ARG A 112 20.40 -10.12 -42.25
N LEU A 113 21.01 -8.93 -42.17
CA LEU A 113 20.85 -7.93 -43.24
C LEU A 113 21.48 -8.38 -44.55
N ALA A 114 22.66 -8.98 -44.51
CA ALA A 114 23.33 -9.50 -45.69
C ALA A 114 22.54 -10.62 -46.37
N GLU A 115 21.83 -11.46 -45.60
CA GLU A 115 20.95 -12.52 -46.14
C GLU A 115 19.62 -11.97 -46.70
N THR A 116 19.14 -10.84 -46.21
CA THR A 116 17.81 -10.28 -46.59
C THR A 116 17.90 -9.24 -47.71
N GLN A 117 19.06 -8.62 -47.94
CA GLN A 117 19.26 -7.64 -49.02
C GLN A 117 19.96 -8.31 -50.22
N GLU A 118 19.46 -8.09 -51.44
CA GLU A 118 20.10 -8.57 -52.67
C GLU A 118 21.56 -8.07 -52.79
N GLU A 119 22.47 -8.96 -53.24
CA GLU A 119 23.89 -8.63 -53.40
C GLU A 119 24.07 -7.44 -54.37
N LEU A 120 24.45 -6.30 -53.80
CA LEU A 120 24.95 -5.16 -54.56
C LEU A 120 26.35 -5.50 -55.10
N SER A 121 26.68 -5.01 -56.30
CA SER A 121 28.08 -5.07 -56.72
C SER A 121 28.95 -4.34 -55.69
N ALA A 122 30.17 -4.84 -55.46
CA ALA A 122 31.08 -4.28 -54.45
C ALA A 122 31.31 -2.76 -54.62
N GLU A 123 31.24 -2.27 -55.86
CA GLU A 123 31.34 -0.84 -56.17
C GLU A 123 30.15 -0.02 -55.65
N VAL A 124 28.94 -0.54 -55.78
CA VAL A 124 27.71 0.14 -55.31
C VAL A 124 27.60 0.07 -53.79
N ALA A 125 28.05 -1.03 -53.17
CA ALA A 125 28.16 -1.14 -51.71
C ALA A 125 29.17 -0.14 -51.13
N ALA A 126 30.31 0.08 -51.81
CA ALA A 126 31.29 1.09 -51.40
C ALA A 126 30.71 2.52 -51.46
N LYS A 127 29.94 2.85 -52.50
CA LYS A 127 29.27 4.16 -52.63
C LYS A 127 28.18 4.37 -51.57
N ALA A 128 27.41 3.32 -51.25
CA ALA A 128 26.43 3.35 -50.14
C ALA A 128 27.12 3.58 -48.78
N ASN A 129 28.23 2.89 -48.53
CA ASN A 129 29.01 3.06 -47.30
C ASN A 129 29.57 4.48 -47.17
N ASN A 130 29.98 5.12 -48.27
CA ASN A 130 30.47 6.50 -48.23
C ASN A 130 29.37 7.49 -47.77
N VAL A 131 28.15 7.35 -48.31
CA VAL A 131 26.99 8.14 -47.85
C VAL A 131 26.73 7.95 -46.35
N HIS A 132 26.85 6.71 -45.88
CA HIS A 132 26.63 6.36 -44.48
C HIS A 132 27.66 6.96 -43.52
N VAL A 133 28.93 6.94 -43.90
CA VAL A 133 30.01 7.53 -43.08
C VAL A 133 29.79 9.03 -42.93
N LEU A 134 29.46 9.73 -44.03
CA LEU A 134 29.16 11.16 -44.01
C LEU A 134 27.92 11.48 -43.16
N ALA A 135 26.87 10.66 -43.24
CA ALA A 135 25.66 10.83 -42.42
C ALA A 135 25.93 10.63 -40.92
N GLU A 136 26.81 9.69 -40.57
CA GLU A 136 27.24 9.44 -39.19
C GLU A 136 28.07 10.60 -38.62
N GLU A 137 29.01 11.15 -39.41
CA GLU A 137 29.80 12.31 -39.02
C GLU A 137 28.92 13.55 -38.79
N ILE A 138 27.93 13.77 -39.65
CA ILE A 138 26.93 14.84 -39.48
C ILE A 138 26.16 14.65 -38.16
N GLY A 139 25.63 13.45 -37.91
CA GLY A 139 24.87 13.16 -36.68
C GLY A 139 25.69 13.38 -35.41
N LYS A 140 26.96 12.93 -35.39
CA LYS A 140 27.88 13.13 -34.26
C LYS A 140 28.21 14.60 -34.02
N LYS A 141 28.51 15.37 -35.08
CA LYS A 141 28.81 16.80 -34.96
C LYS A 141 27.58 17.62 -34.56
N LEU A 142 26.39 17.24 -35.04
CA LEU A 142 25.14 17.93 -34.70
C LEU A 142 24.79 17.75 -33.22
N ALA A 143 24.89 16.52 -32.69
CA ALA A 143 24.69 16.27 -31.27
C ALA A 143 25.68 17.05 -30.38
N LYS A 144 26.95 17.18 -30.82
CA LYS A 144 27.96 17.98 -30.11
C LYS A 144 27.69 19.48 -30.18
N ALA A 145 27.19 19.98 -31.31
CA ALA A 145 26.84 21.39 -31.48
C ALA A 145 25.65 21.77 -30.59
N GLU A 146 24.66 20.88 -30.45
CA GLU A 146 23.53 21.04 -29.53
C GLU A 146 24.00 21.08 -28.08
N GLN A 147 24.87 20.16 -27.66
CA GLN A 147 25.43 20.14 -26.31
C GLN A 147 26.21 21.43 -25.97
N LEU A 148 27.11 21.88 -26.87
CA LEU A 148 27.85 23.14 -26.66
C LEU A 148 26.92 24.36 -26.63
N GLY A 149 25.79 24.29 -27.34
CA GLY A 149 24.73 25.29 -27.26
C GLY A 149 24.04 25.33 -25.89
N GLU A 150 23.74 24.17 -25.31
CA GLU A 150 23.18 24.06 -23.94
C GLU A 150 24.16 24.54 -22.87
N GLU A 151 25.45 24.27 -23.04
CA GLU A 151 26.53 24.71 -22.14
C GLU A 151 26.88 26.21 -22.30
N GLY A 152 26.27 26.91 -23.27
CA GLY A 152 26.41 28.35 -23.48
C GLY A 152 27.60 28.77 -24.35
N PHE A 153 28.31 27.82 -24.97
CA PHE A 153 29.45 28.08 -25.88
C PHE A 153 28.98 28.34 -27.31
N VAL A 154 28.31 29.49 -27.50
CA VAL A 154 27.61 29.85 -28.76
C VAL A 154 28.55 29.95 -29.97
N GLU A 155 29.75 30.52 -29.82
CA GLU A 155 30.69 30.68 -30.94
C GLU A 155 31.23 29.34 -31.46
N GLU A 156 31.55 28.40 -30.57
CA GLU A 156 32.04 27.06 -30.95
C GLU A 156 30.92 26.22 -31.56
N SER A 157 29.69 26.34 -31.04
CA SER A 157 28.49 25.71 -31.60
C SER A 157 28.22 26.22 -33.04
N MET A 158 28.31 27.53 -33.28
CA MET A 158 28.14 28.10 -34.63
C MET A 158 29.23 27.64 -35.61
N LYS A 159 30.48 27.48 -35.14
CA LYS A 159 31.56 26.95 -35.98
C LYS A 159 31.30 25.51 -36.41
N LEU A 160 30.85 24.65 -35.48
CA LEU A 160 30.47 23.28 -35.80
C LEU A 160 29.29 23.20 -36.78
N MET A 161 28.32 24.11 -36.66
CA MET A 161 27.21 24.21 -37.63
C MET A 161 27.69 24.54 -39.05
N GLY A 162 28.69 25.42 -39.19
CA GLY A 162 29.33 25.69 -40.47
C GLY A 162 30.01 24.45 -41.09
N GLU A 163 30.72 23.67 -40.28
CA GLU A 163 31.33 22.40 -40.73
C GLU A 163 30.27 21.35 -41.12
N ILE A 164 29.13 21.31 -40.42
CA ILE A 164 28.01 20.41 -40.72
C ILE A 164 27.40 20.75 -42.08
N ASP A 165 27.24 22.02 -42.43
CA ASP A 165 26.69 22.42 -43.73
C ASP A 165 27.61 22.04 -44.89
N GLU A 166 28.93 22.09 -44.71
CA GLU A 166 29.89 21.56 -45.69
C GLU A 166 29.76 20.04 -45.85
N LEU A 167 29.60 19.30 -44.75
CA LEU A 167 29.40 17.85 -44.77
C LEU A 167 28.08 17.46 -45.43
N ARG A 168 26.99 18.21 -45.20
CA ARG A 168 25.70 18.02 -45.87
C ARG A 168 25.81 18.16 -47.37
N LYS A 169 26.58 19.12 -47.86
CA LYS A 169 26.84 19.28 -49.29
C LYS A 169 27.53 18.05 -49.88
N LYS A 170 28.58 17.55 -49.21
CA LYS A 170 29.29 16.33 -49.62
C LYS A 170 28.40 15.08 -49.55
N LYS A 171 27.55 14.96 -48.53
CA LYS A 171 26.56 13.87 -48.41
C LYS A 171 25.59 13.86 -49.58
N ASN A 172 25.05 15.03 -49.96
CA ASN A 172 24.12 15.14 -51.09
C ASN A 172 24.79 14.74 -52.43
N GLU A 173 26.04 15.14 -52.64
CA GLU A 173 26.82 14.74 -53.82
C GLU A 173 27.03 13.21 -53.86
N ALA A 174 27.42 12.61 -52.73
CA ALA A 174 27.60 11.16 -52.59
C ALA A 174 26.27 10.38 -52.73
N GLU A 175 25.16 10.91 -52.21
CA GLU A 175 23.82 10.32 -52.37
C GLU A 175 23.38 10.32 -53.82
N GLN A 176 23.68 11.38 -54.56
CA GLN A 176 23.35 11.48 -55.98
C GLN A 176 24.20 10.53 -56.81
N GLU A 177 25.47 10.38 -56.49
CA GLU A 177 26.35 9.38 -57.12
C GLU A 177 25.86 7.95 -56.85
N TYR A 178 25.48 7.65 -55.61
CA TYR A 178 24.87 6.37 -55.24
C TYR A 178 23.56 6.13 -55.98
N ARG A 179 22.67 7.13 -56.03
CA ARG A 179 21.38 7.05 -56.74
C ARG A 179 21.55 6.78 -58.23
N ASN A 180 22.52 7.42 -58.87
CA ASN A 180 22.80 7.24 -60.30
C ASN A 180 23.39 5.86 -60.62
N SER A 181 23.92 5.15 -59.61
CA SER A 181 24.49 3.80 -59.77
C SER A 181 23.46 2.66 -59.59
N MET A 182 22.20 2.97 -59.27
CA MET A 182 21.15 1.99 -58.98
C MET A 182 20.00 1.99 -60.02
N PRO A 183 19.42 0.83 -60.39
CA PRO A 183 18.22 0.77 -61.23
C PRO A 183 16.98 1.32 -60.51
N ALA A 184 16.08 1.98 -61.25
CA ALA A 184 14.89 2.66 -60.69
C ALA A 184 13.91 1.72 -59.94
N SER A 185 13.91 0.41 -60.24
CA SER A 185 13.05 -0.59 -59.59
C SER A 185 13.48 -0.98 -58.17
N SER A 186 14.75 -0.76 -57.81
CA SER A 186 15.32 -1.18 -56.51
C SER A 186 15.32 -0.06 -55.46
N TYR A 187 14.81 1.13 -55.81
CA TYR A 187 14.81 2.32 -54.94
C TYR A 187 13.74 2.26 -53.83
N GLN A 188 12.70 1.43 -53.98
CA GLN A 188 11.58 1.36 -53.03
C GLN A 188 11.87 0.57 -51.74
N GLN A 189 12.97 -0.19 -51.66
CA GLN A 189 13.33 -0.90 -50.44
C GLN A 189 14.27 -0.02 -49.59
N GLN A 190 13.84 0.34 -48.38
CA GLN A 190 14.69 1.04 -47.41
C GLN A 190 15.86 0.12 -47.01
N LYS A 191 17.06 0.39 -47.54
CA LYS A 191 18.26 -0.31 -47.10
C LYS A 191 18.64 0.15 -45.70
N LEU A 192 18.82 -0.83 -44.83
CA LEU A 192 19.16 -0.65 -43.42
C LEU A 192 20.62 -1.06 -43.19
N ARG A 193 21.32 -0.33 -42.30
CA ARG A 193 22.59 -0.73 -41.70
C ARG A 193 22.42 -0.95 -40.20
N VAL A 194 23.29 -1.73 -39.58
CA VAL A 194 23.34 -1.88 -38.13
C VAL A 194 24.39 -0.95 -37.55
N CYS A 195 24.04 -0.22 -36.49
CA CYS A 195 24.98 0.56 -35.69
C CYS A 195 25.95 -0.38 -34.95
N GLU A 196 27.25 -0.13 -35.06
CA GLU A 196 28.28 -0.98 -34.44
C GLU A 196 28.37 -0.84 -32.91
N VAL A 197 27.85 0.26 -32.37
CA VAL A 197 27.93 0.57 -30.94
C VAL A 197 26.74 -0.04 -30.18
N CYS A 198 25.52 0.12 -30.68
CA CYS A 198 24.28 -0.24 -29.97
C CYS A 198 23.35 -1.18 -30.76
N SER A 199 23.84 -1.77 -31.85
CA SER A 199 23.16 -2.80 -32.67
C SER A 199 21.83 -2.36 -33.32
N ALA A 200 21.49 -1.07 -33.34
CA ALA A 200 20.24 -0.61 -33.90
C ALA A 200 20.27 -0.50 -35.44
N TYR A 201 19.15 -0.77 -36.09
CA TYR A 201 18.97 -0.57 -37.52
C TYR A 201 18.78 0.91 -37.87
N LEU A 202 19.60 1.43 -38.79
CA LEU A 202 19.59 2.80 -39.30
C LEU A 202 19.36 2.79 -40.80
N GLY A 203 18.50 3.67 -41.31
CA GLY A 203 18.24 3.81 -42.75
C GLY A 203 19.29 4.67 -43.45
N ILE A 204 19.57 4.40 -44.73
CA ILE A 204 20.45 5.25 -45.55
C ILE A 204 19.88 6.68 -45.68
N HIS A 205 18.55 6.78 -45.77
CA HIS A 205 17.84 8.03 -45.99
C HIS A 205 17.23 8.62 -44.70
N ASP A 206 17.74 8.21 -43.54
CA ASP A 206 17.31 8.82 -42.29
C ASP A 206 17.65 10.31 -42.27
N ASN A 207 16.70 11.11 -41.79
CA ASN A 207 16.91 12.54 -41.68
C ASN A 207 17.99 12.85 -40.61
N ASP A 208 18.71 13.95 -40.80
CA ASP A 208 19.85 14.30 -39.94
C ASP A 208 19.43 14.46 -38.46
N ARG A 209 18.19 14.88 -38.20
CA ARG A 209 17.63 15.01 -36.85
C ARG A 209 17.48 13.65 -36.16
N ARG A 210 16.93 12.65 -36.84
CA ARG A 210 16.78 11.28 -36.32
C ARG A 210 18.15 10.63 -36.07
N LEU A 211 19.13 10.92 -36.92
CA LEU A 211 20.49 10.46 -36.71
C LEU A 211 21.14 11.15 -35.50
N ALA A 212 20.94 12.45 -35.33
CA ALA A 212 21.40 13.18 -34.14
C ALA A 212 20.74 12.64 -32.86
N ASP A 213 19.43 12.38 -32.86
CA ASP A 213 18.72 11.75 -31.75
C ASP A 213 19.29 10.35 -31.43
N HIS A 214 19.73 9.60 -32.45
CA HIS A 214 20.40 8.31 -32.23
C HIS A 214 21.78 8.47 -31.60
N PHE A 215 22.67 9.29 -32.17
CA PHE A 215 24.06 9.41 -31.73
C PHE A 215 24.22 10.24 -30.44
N GLY A 216 23.34 11.21 -30.19
CA GLY A 216 23.21 11.96 -28.94
C GLY A 216 22.28 11.29 -27.90
N GLY A 217 21.61 10.20 -28.28
CA GLY A 217 20.68 9.48 -27.42
C GLY A 217 21.38 8.77 -26.26
N LYS A 218 20.71 8.74 -25.10
CA LYS A 218 21.25 8.17 -23.85
C LYS A 218 21.72 6.72 -23.98
N LEU A 219 21.00 5.91 -24.75
CA LEU A 219 21.33 4.51 -24.99
C LEU A 219 22.62 4.36 -25.84
N HIS A 220 22.82 5.16 -26.90
CA HIS A 220 24.03 5.08 -27.72
C HIS A 220 25.25 5.56 -26.93
N LEU A 221 25.14 6.73 -26.28
CA LEU A 221 26.18 7.28 -25.41
C LEU A 221 26.51 6.34 -24.23
N GLY A 222 25.51 5.60 -23.76
CA GLY A 222 25.68 4.61 -22.71
C GLY A 222 26.60 3.46 -23.07
N PHE A 223 26.43 2.91 -24.27
CA PHE A 223 27.31 1.86 -24.78
C PHE A 223 28.75 2.36 -24.97
N ILE A 224 28.94 3.61 -25.42
CA ILE A 224 30.27 4.21 -25.54
C ILE A 224 30.95 4.25 -24.17
N LYS A 225 30.27 4.79 -23.15
CA LYS A 225 30.81 4.88 -21.79
C LYS A 225 31.16 3.52 -21.18
N ILE A 226 30.36 2.49 -21.46
CA ILE A 226 30.65 1.12 -20.99
C ILE A 226 31.93 0.58 -21.63
N ARG A 227 32.13 0.82 -22.94
CA ARG A 227 33.35 0.40 -23.65
C ARG A 227 34.60 1.16 -23.19
N GLU A 228 34.50 2.46 -22.98
CA GLU A 228 35.58 3.28 -22.40
C GLU A 228 35.94 2.78 -21.01
N LYS A 229 34.94 2.47 -20.17
CA LYS A 229 35.18 1.96 -18.82
C LYS A 229 35.85 0.57 -18.81
N LEU A 230 35.49 -0.31 -19.75
CA LEU A 230 36.18 -1.57 -19.92
C LEU A 230 37.66 -1.35 -20.26
N ALA A 231 37.97 -0.43 -21.17
CA ALA A 231 39.35 -0.11 -21.55
C ALA A 231 40.17 0.43 -20.36
N ASP A 232 39.58 1.30 -19.53
CA ASP A 232 40.23 1.82 -18.32
C ASP A 232 40.50 0.71 -17.29
N LEU A 233 39.54 -0.21 -17.11
CA LEU A 233 39.69 -1.35 -16.20
C LEU A 233 40.74 -2.34 -16.70
N GLN A 234 40.78 -2.63 -18.00
CA GLN A 234 41.80 -3.49 -18.61
C GLN A 234 43.20 -2.96 -18.34
N LYS A 235 43.43 -1.65 -18.53
CA LYS A 235 44.70 -1.01 -18.22
C LYS A 235 45.06 -1.12 -16.73
N THR A 236 44.08 -0.91 -15.84
CA THR A 236 44.28 -1.02 -14.39
C THR A 236 44.64 -2.44 -13.96
N VAL A 237 44.02 -3.45 -14.59
CA VAL A 237 44.28 -4.87 -14.32
C VAL A 237 45.63 -5.30 -14.89
N GLU A 238 46.01 -4.85 -16.09
CA GLU A 238 47.34 -5.09 -16.67
C GLU A 238 48.45 -4.50 -15.80
N GLU A 239 48.31 -3.26 -15.34
CA GLU A 239 49.25 -2.62 -14.41
C GLU A 239 49.38 -3.39 -13.07
N ARG A 240 48.29 -4.02 -12.59
CA ARG A 240 48.29 -4.88 -11.39
C ARG A 240 48.94 -6.25 -11.63
N GLN A 241 48.78 -6.82 -12.83
CA GLN A 241 49.38 -8.11 -13.21
C GLN A 241 50.90 -8.01 -13.40
N ASP A 242 51.40 -6.88 -13.93
CA ASP A 242 52.83 -6.61 -14.04
C ASP A 242 53.47 -6.30 -12.67
N GLY A 243 52.70 -5.79 -11.71
CA GLY A 243 53.14 -5.60 -10.32
C GLY A 243 53.24 -6.90 -9.50
N THR A 244 52.68 -8.02 -9.98
CA THR A 244 52.62 -9.33 -9.27
C THR A 244 53.55 -10.40 -9.84
N GLU A 245 54.62 -10.02 -10.54
CA GLU A 245 55.72 -10.94 -10.88
C GLU A 245 56.56 -11.37 -9.65
N THR A 246 56.32 -10.79 -8.47
CA THR A 246 57.00 -11.16 -7.21
C THR A 246 56.15 -12.01 -6.24
N GLY A 247 54.91 -12.37 -6.59
CA GLY A 247 53.98 -13.06 -5.67
C GLY A 247 53.39 -14.39 -6.15
N ARG A 248 53.77 -14.90 -7.33
CA ARG A 248 53.10 -16.03 -8.02
C ARG A 248 53.40 -17.44 -7.47
N THR A 249 53.98 -17.58 -6.28
CA THR A 249 54.37 -18.90 -5.72
C THR A 249 53.45 -19.47 -4.64
N ALA A 250 52.41 -18.75 -4.19
CA ALA A 250 51.64 -19.18 -3.02
C ALA A 250 50.24 -19.76 -3.29
N THR A 251 49.69 -19.66 -4.51
CA THR A 251 48.30 -20.06 -4.77
C THR A 251 48.21 -21.10 -5.90
N LYS A 252 48.94 -22.21 -5.74
CA LYS A 252 48.78 -23.41 -6.59
C LYS A 252 48.56 -24.70 -5.78
N ILE A 253 48.29 -24.58 -4.48
CA ILE A 253 47.97 -25.70 -3.58
C ILE A 253 46.61 -25.44 -2.92
N ALA A 254 45.54 -25.39 -3.71
CA ALA A 254 44.17 -25.46 -3.17
C ALA A 254 43.12 -25.77 -4.25
N ILE A 255 43.49 -26.51 -5.29
CA ILE A 255 42.51 -27.12 -6.20
C ILE A 255 42.98 -28.56 -6.42
N GLY A 256 42.49 -29.44 -5.55
CA GLY A 256 42.78 -30.87 -5.56
C GLY A 256 41.50 -31.66 -5.39
N THR A 257 40.96 -32.11 -6.52
CA THR A 257 40.03 -33.24 -6.64
C THR A 257 40.61 -34.48 -5.95
N GLY A 258 39.84 -35.19 -5.11
CA GLY A 258 40.29 -36.47 -4.54
C GLY A 258 39.20 -37.21 -3.76
N THR A 259 38.97 -38.45 -4.17
CA THR A 259 38.01 -39.45 -3.71
C THR A 259 38.43 -40.18 -2.41
N ALA A 260 37.50 -41.01 -1.91
CA ALA A 260 37.62 -41.85 -0.72
C ALA A 260 38.73 -42.91 -0.75
N GLU A 261 39.03 -43.37 0.48
CA GLU A 261 39.89 -44.50 0.91
C GLU A 261 41.40 -44.22 1.00
N ASP A 262 41.93 -44.09 2.23
CA ASP A 262 43.06 -44.90 2.73
C ASP A 262 43.51 -44.56 4.17
N TRP A 263 43.78 -45.63 4.94
CA TRP A 263 44.66 -45.82 6.14
C TRP A 263 44.40 -45.02 7.43
N ALA A 264 43.95 -45.57 8.58
CA ALA A 264 44.42 -46.67 9.45
C ALA A 264 45.59 -46.33 10.41
N THR A 265 45.40 -46.69 11.71
CA THR A 265 46.39 -46.90 12.82
C THR A 265 47.16 -45.66 13.31
N GLU A 266 47.57 -45.42 14.55
CA GLU A 266 47.66 -46.02 15.91
C GLU A 266 47.96 -44.77 16.81
N GLU A 267 47.77 -44.67 18.13
CA GLU A 267 48.21 -45.54 19.22
C GLU A 267 47.64 -45.02 20.57
N THR A 268 47.45 -45.97 21.48
CA THR A 268 47.05 -45.93 22.89
C THR A 268 48.00 -45.10 23.78
N ALA A 269 47.72 -44.66 25.01
CA ALA A 269 47.22 -45.34 26.22
C ALA A 269 47.01 -44.26 27.32
N THR A 270 46.40 -44.42 28.50
CA THR A 270 46.03 -45.55 29.35
C THR A 270 44.86 -45.10 30.25
N ALA A 271 43.87 -45.97 30.39
CA ALA A 271 42.97 -45.99 31.53
C ALA A 271 43.74 -46.40 32.79
N THR A 272 43.31 -45.93 33.97
CA THR A 272 42.71 -46.77 35.03
C THR A 272 42.64 -45.93 36.30
N GLU A 273 41.44 -45.49 36.67
CA GLU A 273 41.01 -45.70 38.05
C GLU A 273 39.49 -45.92 38.06
N ILE A 274 39.20 -47.22 38.18
CA ILE A 274 37.90 -47.86 38.25
C ILE A 274 37.23 -47.52 39.58
N ALA A 275 35.97 -47.12 39.47
CA ALA A 275 34.85 -47.43 40.35
C ALA A 275 35.03 -47.28 41.86
N THR A 276 34.42 -46.25 42.44
CA THR A 276 33.44 -46.40 43.55
C THR A 276 32.69 -45.08 43.78
N ALA A 277 31.47 -44.93 43.25
CA ALA A 277 30.44 -44.02 43.79
C ALA A 277 29.10 -44.17 43.04
N THR A 278 28.73 -45.38 42.63
CA THR A 278 27.36 -45.69 42.22
C THR A 278 26.67 -46.34 43.41
N VAL A 279 25.66 -45.66 43.99
CA VAL A 279 24.42 -46.26 44.55
C VAL A 279 23.49 -45.20 45.21
N THR A 280 23.90 -43.96 45.47
CA THR A 280 23.00 -42.93 46.06
C THR A 280 22.50 -41.83 45.10
N ALA A 281 22.53 -42.08 43.79
CA ALA A 281 22.11 -41.09 42.78
C ALA A 281 20.87 -41.50 41.93
N ILE A 282 20.21 -42.62 42.25
CA ILE A 282 19.19 -43.21 41.37
C ILE A 282 17.75 -42.79 41.69
N GLU A 283 17.46 -42.20 42.85
CA GLU A 283 16.08 -41.75 43.19
C GLU A 283 15.79 -40.26 42.99
N THR A 284 16.81 -39.41 42.79
CA THR A 284 16.61 -37.99 42.47
C THR A 284 16.60 -37.71 40.97
N VAL A 285 17.35 -38.47 40.17
CA VAL A 285 17.47 -38.23 38.72
C VAL A 285 16.18 -38.58 37.95
N THR A 286 15.38 -39.52 38.43
CA THR A 286 14.12 -39.92 37.75
C THR A 286 13.01 -38.89 37.92
N VAL A 287 12.89 -38.24 39.09
CA VAL A 287 11.90 -37.17 39.30
C VAL A 287 12.31 -35.89 38.58
N THR A 288 13.60 -35.53 38.59
CA THR A 288 14.08 -34.36 37.84
C THR A 288 13.98 -34.59 36.33
N ALA A 289 14.26 -35.80 35.83
CA ALA A 289 14.10 -36.13 34.41
C ALA A 289 12.63 -36.10 33.96
N ILE A 290 11.68 -36.56 34.79
CA ILE A 290 10.25 -36.47 34.47
C ILE A 290 9.78 -35.01 34.52
N VAL A 291 10.19 -34.21 35.51
CA VAL A 291 9.84 -32.78 35.55
C VAL A 291 10.46 -32.02 34.37
N ILE A 292 11.73 -32.29 34.04
CA ILE A 292 12.39 -31.71 32.87
C ILE A 292 11.71 -32.17 31.58
N ALA A 293 11.35 -33.44 31.43
CA ALA A 293 10.64 -33.92 30.25
C ALA A 293 9.23 -33.32 30.14
N THR A 294 8.52 -33.13 31.26
CA THR A 294 7.19 -32.52 31.28
C THR A 294 7.26 -31.03 30.99
N VAL A 295 8.27 -30.32 31.53
CA VAL A 295 8.56 -28.90 31.25
C VAL A 295 9.02 -28.74 29.81
N ILE A 296 9.88 -29.61 29.28
CA ILE A 296 10.27 -29.60 27.87
C ILE A 296 9.04 -29.87 27.01
N ALA A 297 8.16 -30.82 27.35
CA ALA A 297 6.93 -31.07 26.60
C ALA A 297 5.96 -29.89 26.65
N THR A 298 5.76 -29.25 27.82
CA THR A 298 4.89 -28.06 27.93
C THR A 298 5.50 -26.85 27.25
N VAL A 299 6.81 -26.62 27.37
CA VAL A 299 7.52 -25.57 26.64
C VAL A 299 7.49 -25.87 25.14
N THR A 300 7.60 -27.12 24.71
CA THR A 300 7.50 -27.49 23.29
C THR A 300 6.07 -27.26 22.78
N VAL A 301 5.04 -27.61 23.55
CA VAL A 301 3.63 -27.32 23.17
C VAL A 301 3.38 -25.82 23.17
N ILE A 302 3.90 -25.07 24.14
CA ILE A 302 3.78 -23.60 24.18
C ILE A 302 4.56 -22.98 23.03
N VAL A 303 5.76 -23.44 22.71
CA VAL A 303 6.55 -22.99 21.57
C VAL A 303 5.88 -23.37 20.26
N VAL A 304 5.21 -24.52 20.16
CA VAL A 304 4.44 -24.92 18.98
C VAL A 304 3.13 -24.13 18.87
N VAL A 305 2.43 -23.83 19.97
CA VAL A 305 1.22 -23.00 19.97
C VAL A 305 1.57 -21.55 19.70
N ILE A 306 2.68 -21.05 20.25
CA ILE A 306 3.23 -19.72 19.95
C ILE A 306 3.75 -19.70 18.51
N ALA A 307 4.41 -20.75 18.01
CA ALA A 307 4.84 -20.84 16.62
C ALA A 307 3.64 -20.93 15.68
N ILE A 308 2.57 -21.64 16.02
CA ILE A 308 1.33 -21.67 15.23
C ILE A 308 0.63 -20.32 15.32
N ALA A 309 0.57 -19.68 16.47
CA ALA A 309 -0.02 -18.35 16.64
C ALA A 309 0.81 -17.27 15.95
N ILE A 310 2.14 -17.39 15.95
CA ILE A 310 3.07 -16.53 15.22
C ILE A 310 2.98 -16.82 13.74
N VAL A 311 2.90 -18.07 13.29
CA VAL A 311 2.72 -18.43 11.88
C VAL A 311 1.33 -18.02 11.38
N THR A 312 0.30 -18.06 12.23
CA THR A 312 -1.05 -17.59 11.90
C THR A 312 -1.14 -16.06 11.94
N ALA A 313 -0.47 -15.40 12.87
CA ALA A 313 -0.37 -13.94 12.94
C ALA A 313 0.55 -13.39 11.85
N ILE A 314 1.61 -14.13 11.48
CA ILE A 314 2.48 -13.85 10.34
C ILE A 314 1.71 -14.14 9.06
N ALA A 315 0.94 -15.22 8.93
CA ALA A 315 0.10 -15.49 7.75
C ALA A 315 -1.01 -14.44 7.59
N ASN A 316 -1.63 -13.98 8.70
CA ASN A 316 -2.62 -12.90 8.68
C ASN A 316 -1.98 -11.52 8.43
N ALA A 317 -0.78 -11.26 8.96
CA ALA A 317 -0.02 -10.05 8.67
C ALA A 317 0.57 -10.08 7.24
N ILE A 318 0.91 -11.26 6.72
CA ILE A 318 1.32 -11.50 5.34
C ILE A 318 0.14 -11.36 4.39
N ALA A 319 -1.07 -11.76 4.78
CA ALA A 319 -2.28 -11.48 3.99
C ALA A 319 -2.63 -9.97 3.96
N VAL A 320 -2.12 -9.17 4.91
CA VAL A 320 -2.31 -7.71 4.97
C VAL A 320 -1.11 -6.93 4.42
N VAL A 321 0.09 -7.54 4.32
CA VAL A 321 1.35 -6.86 3.95
C VAL A 321 2.02 -7.45 2.70
N ILE A 322 1.84 -8.74 2.38
CA ILE A 322 2.28 -9.34 1.10
C ILE A 322 1.17 -9.14 0.06
N GLY A 323 0.91 -7.87 -0.22
CA GLY A 323 0.55 -7.41 -1.56
C GLY A 323 1.79 -7.15 -2.42
N THR A 324 3.00 -7.50 -1.96
CA THR A 324 4.24 -7.38 -2.72
C THR A 324 5.24 -8.48 -2.32
N GLY A 325 5.55 -9.41 -3.25
CA GLY A 325 6.79 -10.20 -3.22
C GLY A 325 6.69 -11.72 -3.24
N ASN A 326 7.04 -12.30 -4.40
CA ASN A 326 7.56 -13.65 -4.68
C ASN A 326 6.63 -14.88 -4.54
N ALA A 327 5.94 -15.22 -5.63
CA ALA A 327 5.65 -16.61 -5.99
C ALA A 327 6.71 -17.12 -6.99
N GLY A 328 7.36 -18.23 -6.62
CA GLY A 328 8.50 -18.80 -7.32
C GLY A 328 8.18 -19.36 -8.72
N THR A 329 9.15 -19.17 -9.59
CA THR A 329 9.21 -19.53 -11.01
C THR A 329 9.21 -21.03 -11.26
N ALA A 330 8.31 -21.50 -12.11
CA ALA A 330 8.50 -22.68 -12.94
C ALA A 330 7.93 -22.43 -14.35
N VAL A 331 8.63 -21.65 -15.18
CA VAL A 331 8.36 -21.56 -16.63
C VAL A 331 9.68 -21.53 -17.39
N GLY A 332 9.94 -22.60 -18.14
CA GLY A 332 11.04 -22.70 -19.09
C GLY A 332 10.81 -21.82 -20.33
N LYS A 333 11.92 -21.40 -20.93
CA LYS A 333 11.98 -20.47 -22.07
C LYS A 333 11.35 -21.04 -23.36
N SER A 334 10.27 -20.41 -23.82
CA SER A 334 9.90 -20.26 -25.23
C SER A 334 8.99 -19.02 -25.37
N HIS A 335 8.91 -18.43 -26.56
CA HIS A 335 8.13 -17.22 -26.87
C HIS A 335 6.60 -17.42 -26.78
N ASP A 336 6.10 -17.89 -25.63
CA ASP A 336 4.69 -18.20 -25.43
C ASP A 336 4.03 -17.21 -24.47
N LEU A 337 2.81 -16.81 -24.83
CA LEU A 337 1.86 -16.03 -24.05
C LEU A 337 1.84 -16.56 -22.60
N ALA A 338 2.23 -15.75 -21.60
CA ALA A 338 2.22 -16.18 -20.21
C ALA A 338 0.78 -16.19 -19.68
N VAL A 339 0.19 -17.38 -19.60
CA VAL A 339 -1.13 -17.61 -19.02
C VAL A 339 -0.93 -17.99 -17.56
N ALA A 340 -1.34 -17.12 -16.64
CA ALA A 340 -1.38 -17.48 -15.23
C ALA A 340 -2.63 -18.33 -14.97
N VAL A 341 -2.50 -19.65 -15.07
CA VAL A 341 -3.54 -20.57 -14.61
C VAL A 341 -3.35 -20.82 -13.13
N VAL A 342 -4.29 -20.33 -12.32
CA VAL A 342 -4.16 -20.34 -10.86
C VAL A 342 -4.73 -21.65 -10.29
N GLU A 343 -3.87 -22.47 -9.66
CA GLU A 343 -4.25 -23.76 -9.07
C GLU A 343 -4.80 -23.67 -7.63
N GLU A 344 -4.73 -22.51 -6.95
CA GLU A 344 -5.17 -22.34 -5.54
C GLU A 344 -5.93 -21.02 -5.26
N GLU A 345 -6.96 -21.09 -4.41
CA GLU A 345 -7.89 -19.98 -4.05
C GLU A 345 -7.19 -18.68 -3.60
N GLN A 346 -6.01 -18.77 -2.97
CA GLN A 346 -5.30 -17.60 -2.42
C GLN A 346 -4.46 -16.82 -3.44
N ASN A 347 -4.21 -17.38 -4.63
CA ASN A 347 -3.33 -16.77 -5.63
C ASN A 347 -4.07 -15.87 -6.63
N VAL A 348 -5.41 -15.83 -6.64
CA VAL A 348 -6.20 -15.07 -7.63
C VAL A 348 -6.07 -13.55 -7.44
N LEU A 349 -6.02 -13.06 -6.20
CA LEU A 349 -5.81 -11.63 -5.91
C LEU A 349 -4.35 -11.21 -6.10
N ALA A 350 -3.39 -12.09 -5.81
CA ALA A 350 -1.97 -11.76 -5.81
C ALA A 350 -1.41 -11.50 -7.23
N VAL A 351 -1.93 -12.18 -8.25
CA VAL A 351 -1.43 -12.04 -9.64
C VAL A 351 -2.00 -10.79 -10.33
N ALA A 352 -3.16 -10.28 -9.91
CA ALA A 352 -3.74 -9.05 -10.46
C ALA A 352 -2.93 -7.78 -10.10
N ALA A 353 -2.16 -7.81 -9.00
CA ALA A 353 -1.48 -6.63 -8.47
C ALA A 353 -0.10 -6.33 -9.10
N THR A 354 0.48 -7.22 -9.92
CA THR A 354 1.92 -7.17 -10.22
C THR A 354 2.35 -7.14 -11.70
N ALA A 355 1.50 -6.87 -12.69
CA ALA A 355 1.98 -6.89 -14.08
C ALA A 355 1.32 -5.88 -15.04
N VAL A 356 2.17 -5.11 -15.73
CA VAL A 356 1.77 -4.19 -16.81
C VAL A 356 1.71 -4.89 -18.18
N ASP A 357 2.17 -6.15 -18.29
CA ASP A 357 2.27 -6.89 -19.56
C ASP A 357 1.83 -8.38 -19.50
N LEU A 358 1.10 -8.82 -18.46
CA LEU A 358 0.68 -10.23 -18.32
C LEU A 358 -0.79 -10.43 -18.68
N VAL A 359 -1.10 -11.49 -19.43
CA VAL A 359 -2.49 -11.95 -19.66
C VAL A 359 -2.91 -12.81 -18.49
N LEU A 360 -3.66 -12.25 -17.55
CA LEU A 360 -4.29 -13.06 -16.52
C LEU A 360 -5.51 -13.77 -17.12
N VAL A 361 -5.42 -15.09 -17.31
CA VAL A 361 -6.57 -15.97 -17.51
C VAL A 361 -6.73 -16.82 -16.26
N ALA A 362 -7.40 -16.27 -15.24
CA ALA A 362 -7.73 -17.06 -14.06
C ALA A 362 -8.78 -18.09 -14.46
N VAL A 363 -8.41 -19.37 -14.46
CA VAL A 363 -9.31 -20.50 -14.69
C VAL A 363 -9.29 -21.35 -13.42
N ASP A 364 -10.46 -21.66 -12.86
CA ASP A 364 -10.56 -22.68 -11.82
C ASP A 364 -10.23 -24.05 -12.44
N LEU A 365 -8.98 -24.50 -12.36
CA LEU A 365 -8.49 -25.71 -13.02
C LEU A 365 -9.14 -26.99 -12.51
N THR A 366 -9.38 -27.05 -11.20
CA THR A 366 -10.08 -28.15 -10.52
C THR A 366 -11.49 -28.34 -11.07
N THR A 367 -12.21 -27.23 -11.28
CA THR A 367 -13.57 -27.26 -11.81
C THR A 367 -13.56 -27.35 -13.34
N TYR A 368 -12.64 -26.69 -14.04
CA TYR A 368 -12.50 -26.72 -15.50
C TYR A 368 -12.29 -28.13 -16.06
N ARG A 369 -11.45 -28.95 -15.41
CA ARG A 369 -11.28 -30.37 -15.79
C ARG A 369 -12.57 -31.20 -15.64
N ASN A 370 -13.47 -30.79 -14.75
CA ASN A 370 -14.74 -31.47 -14.42
C ASN A 370 -15.98 -30.83 -15.08
N ARG A 371 -15.83 -29.75 -15.88
CA ARG A 371 -16.94 -28.93 -16.44
C ARG A 371 -17.32 -29.24 -17.89
N ARG A 372 -16.95 -30.42 -18.41
CA ARG A 372 -17.09 -30.72 -19.85
C ARG A 372 -18.52 -30.58 -20.41
N ASP A 373 -19.53 -30.75 -19.56
CA ASP A 373 -20.94 -30.78 -19.93
C ASP A 373 -21.73 -29.55 -19.42
N LYS A 374 -21.06 -28.44 -19.11
CA LYS A 374 -21.70 -27.20 -18.62
C LYS A 374 -21.33 -26.00 -19.49
N VAL A 375 -22.24 -25.02 -19.56
CA VAL A 375 -21.94 -23.72 -20.17
C VAL A 375 -20.79 -23.05 -19.41
N ALA A 376 -19.81 -22.51 -20.14
CA ALA A 376 -18.75 -21.69 -19.53
C ALA A 376 -19.14 -20.22 -19.55
N LEU A 377 -18.77 -19.49 -18.50
CA LEU A 377 -18.94 -18.04 -18.42
C LEU A 377 -17.58 -17.36 -18.45
N ILE A 378 -17.44 -16.36 -19.32
CA ILE A 378 -16.24 -15.55 -19.43
C ILE A 378 -16.60 -14.07 -19.30
N CYS A 379 -15.79 -13.33 -18.58
CA CYS A 379 -15.86 -11.86 -18.50
C CYS A 379 -14.43 -11.30 -18.44
N GLY A 380 -14.28 -9.99 -18.49
CA GLY A 380 -12.99 -9.34 -18.40
C GLY A 380 -13.12 -7.85 -18.66
N GLY A 381 -11.99 -7.17 -18.70
CA GLY A 381 -11.90 -5.73 -18.91
C GLY A 381 -10.55 -5.19 -18.50
N GLY A 382 -10.43 -3.86 -18.41
CA GLY A 382 -9.25 -3.23 -17.83
C GLY A 382 -9.02 -3.65 -16.38
N SER A 383 -7.75 -3.67 -15.96
CA SER A 383 -7.39 -3.82 -14.54
C SER A 383 -7.69 -2.53 -13.76
N GLY A 384 -7.65 -2.59 -12.43
CA GLY A 384 -7.93 -1.44 -11.55
C GLY A 384 -9.34 -1.43 -10.97
N HIS A 385 -10.08 -2.53 -11.16
CA HIS A 385 -11.43 -2.76 -10.63
C HIS A 385 -11.48 -3.92 -9.65
N GLU A 386 -10.33 -4.39 -9.16
CA GLU A 386 -10.21 -5.56 -8.31
C GLU A 386 -11.13 -5.43 -7.07
N PRO A 387 -11.84 -6.50 -6.68
CA PRO A 387 -11.67 -7.88 -7.13
C PRO A 387 -12.29 -8.22 -8.49
N PHE A 388 -13.02 -7.32 -9.15
CA PHE A 388 -13.55 -7.58 -10.48
C PHE A 388 -12.43 -7.61 -11.54
N ALA A 389 -12.41 -8.57 -12.48
CA ALA A 389 -13.32 -9.71 -12.62
C ALA A 389 -12.80 -10.99 -11.93
N ALA A 390 -11.51 -11.06 -11.63
CA ALA A 390 -10.82 -12.30 -11.22
C ALA A 390 -11.38 -12.92 -9.93
N GLY A 391 -11.75 -12.11 -8.93
CA GLY A 391 -12.34 -12.57 -7.68
C GLY A 391 -13.74 -13.20 -7.81
N PHE A 392 -14.32 -13.15 -9.01
CA PHE A 392 -15.60 -13.79 -9.35
C PHE A 392 -15.43 -15.06 -10.19
N VAL A 393 -14.20 -15.56 -10.36
CA VAL A 393 -13.90 -16.85 -10.98
C VAL A 393 -14.09 -17.97 -9.95
N GLY A 394 -14.94 -18.93 -10.28
CA GLY A 394 -15.26 -20.08 -9.44
C GLY A 394 -16.57 -20.76 -9.87
N SER A 395 -16.78 -21.98 -9.37
CA SER A 395 -18.04 -22.72 -9.53
C SER A 395 -19.22 -21.86 -9.10
N GLY A 396 -20.26 -21.77 -9.93
CA GLY A 396 -21.43 -20.91 -9.69
C GLY A 396 -21.32 -19.47 -10.17
N MET A 397 -20.18 -19.04 -10.73
CA MET A 397 -19.96 -17.70 -11.33
C MET A 397 -19.13 -17.79 -12.63
N LEU A 398 -18.02 -17.07 -12.75
CA LEU A 398 -17.18 -17.08 -13.95
C LEU A 398 -16.34 -18.36 -14.03
N THR A 399 -16.21 -18.90 -15.23
CA THR A 399 -15.24 -19.96 -15.55
C THR A 399 -13.86 -19.39 -15.79
N ALA A 400 -13.78 -18.23 -16.43
CA ALA A 400 -12.53 -17.51 -16.63
C ALA A 400 -12.73 -15.99 -16.66
N SER A 401 -11.68 -15.26 -16.29
CA SER A 401 -11.59 -13.81 -16.46
C SER A 401 -10.40 -13.42 -17.32
N ILE A 402 -10.50 -12.35 -18.12
CA ILE A 402 -9.37 -11.78 -18.87
C ILE A 402 -9.08 -10.37 -18.39
N ALA A 403 -7.86 -10.12 -17.91
CA ALA A 403 -7.41 -8.80 -17.50
C ALA A 403 -6.64 -8.09 -18.65
N GLY A 404 -7.01 -6.84 -18.92
CA GLY A 404 -6.22 -5.89 -19.70
C GLY A 404 -5.36 -4.99 -18.81
N SER A 405 -4.67 -4.01 -19.39
CA SER A 405 -3.93 -3.01 -18.61
C SER A 405 -4.89 -2.14 -17.77
N ILE A 406 -4.35 -1.33 -16.85
CA ILE A 406 -5.18 -0.47 -15.98
C ILE A 406 -6.11 0.40 -16.84
N PHE A 407 -7.42 0.25 -16.63
CA PHE A 407 -8.51 0.93 -17.36
C PHE A 407 -8.50 0.79 -18.90
N ALA A 408 -7.83 -0.24 -19.43
CA ALA A 408 -7.80 -0.53 -20.85
C ALA A 408 -8.24 -1.96 -21.13
N ALA A 409 -9.25 -2.12 -21.99
CA ALA A 409 -9.77 -3.42 -22.41
C ALA A 409 -8.65 -4.36 -22.89
N PRO A 410 -8.72 -5.67 -22.60
CA PRO A 410 -7.72 -6.62 -23.03
C PRO A 410 -7.67 -6.71 -24.56
N PRO A 411 -6.48 -6.85 -25.16
CA PRO A 411 -6.35 -7.07 -26.61
C PRO A 411 -7.19 -8.25 -27.10
N SER A 412 -7.85 -8.10 -28.25
CA SER A 412 -8.66 -9.18 -28.85
C SER A 412 -7.92 -10.52 -29.03
N THR A 413 -6.59 -10.51 -29.18
CA THR A 413 -5.75 -11.72 -29.25
C THR A 413 -5.76 -12.50 -27.95
N HIS A 414 -5.73 -11.81 -26.80
CA HIS A 414 -5.77 -12.41 -25.47
C HIS A 414 -7.14 -13.03 -25.18
N ILE A 415 -8.21 -12.30 -25.53
CA ILE A 415 -9.57 -12.82 -25.41
C ILE A 415 -9.79 -14.03 -26.33
N THR A 416 -9.29 -13.96 -27.58
CA THR A 416 -9.38 -15.09 -28.53
C THR A 416 -8.66 -16.33 -27.98
N TYR A 417 -7.49 -16.13 -27.36
CA TYR A 417 -6.74 -17.20 -26.72
C TYR A 417 -7.52 -17.82 -25.54
N ALA A 418 -8.07 -16.99 -24.64
CA ALA A 418 -8.88 -17.47 -23.52
C ALA A 418 -10.12 -18.25 -23.98
N LEU A 419 -10.84 -17.75 -25.00
CA LEU A 419 -11.98 -18.45 -25.60
C LEU A 419 -11.58 -19.81 -26.18
N ARG A 420 -10.42 -19.89 -26.85
CA ARG A 420 -9.88 -21.15 -27.37
C ARG A 420 -9.58 -22.13 -26.25
N CYS A 421 -8.85 -21.69 -25.21
CA CYS A 421 -8.56 -22.52 -24.06
C CYS A 421 -9.83 -23.04 -23.42
N VAL A 422 -10.84 -22.19 -23.19
CA VAL A 422 -12.11 -22.65 -22.61
C VAL A 422 -12.84 -23.62 -23.54
N ALA A 423 -12.82 -23.38 -24.85
CA ALA A 423 -13.49 -24.22 -25.84
C ALA A 423 -12.85 -25.61 -26.02
N GLU A 424 -11.55 -25.78 -25.75
CA GLU A 424 -10.86 -27.08 -25.90
C GLU A 424 -11.53 -28.21 -25.13
N ASN A 425 -12.06 -27.91 -23.94
CA ASN A 425 -12.75 -28.87 -23.08
C ASN A 425 -14.23 -28.56 -22.87
N ASN A 426 -14.82 -27.61 -23.62
CA ASN A 426 -16.23 -27.25 -23.52
C ASN A 426 -16.94 -27.35 -24.87
N LYS A 427 -17.84 -28.34 -24.98
CA LYS A 427 -18.67 -28.54 -26.19
C LYS A 427 -20.08 -27.98 -26.07
N VAL A 428 -20.47 -27.48 -24.91
CA VAL A 428 -21.82 -26.93 -24.64
C VAL A 428 -21.92 -25.47 -25.08
N GLY A 429 -20.80 -24.74 -24.97
CA GLY A 429 -20.65 -23.36 -25.43
C GLY A 429 -20.35 -22.38 -24.31
N ILE A 430 -20.14 -21.12 -24.71
CA ILE A 430 -19.59 -20.07 -23.86
C ILE A 430 -20.54 -18.86 -23.86
N VAL A 431 -20.88 -18.35 -22.68
CA VAL A 431 -21.48 -17.02 -22.51
C VAL A 431 -20.36 -16.04 -22.20
N VAL A 432 -20.26 -14.98 -23.01
CA VAL A 432 -19.32 -13.87 -22.79
C VAL A 432 -20.10 -12.66 -22.30
N VAL A 433 -19.83 -12.26 -21.05
CA VAL A 433 -20.39 -11.06 -20.44
C VAL A 433 -19.42 -9.91 -20.67
N VAL A 434 -19.89 -8.86 -21.35
CA VAL A 434 -19.07 -7.73 -21.82
C VAL A 434 -19.58 -6.43 -21.16
N PRO A 435 -18.73 -5.71 -20.41
CA PRO A 435 -19.06 -4.35 -19.96
C PRO A 435 -19.31 -3.44 -21.17
N ASN A 436 -20.36 -2.62 -21.18
CA ASN A 436 -20.62 -1.71 -22.29
C ASN A 436 -19.69 -0.48 -22.28
N TYR A 437 -18.44 -0.72 -22.66
CA TYR A 437 -17.42 0.27 -22.93
C TYR A 437 -16.88 0.03 -24.35
N THR A 438 -16.64 1.10 -25.11
CA THR A 438 -16.24 0.99 -26.53
C THR A 438 -15.03 0.08 -26.74
N GLY A 439 -14.02 0.18 -25.87
CA GLY A 439 -12.83 -0.67 -25.94
C GLY A 439 -13.14 -2.15 -25.73
N ASP A 440 -13.98 -2.47 -24.75
CA ASP A 440 -14.41 -3.83 -24.44
C ASP A 440 -15.28 -4.41 -25.56
N CYS A 441 -16.34 -3.70 -25.96
CA CYS A 441 -17.25 -4.14 -27.03
C CYS A 441 -16.50 -4.45 -28.34
N LEU A 442 -15.52 -3.61 -28.73
CA LEU A 442 -14.73 -3.85 -29.93
C LEU A 442 -13.78 -5.06 -29.79
N ASN A 443 -13.03 -5.15 -28.69
CA ASN A 443 -12.04 -6.22 -28.52
C ASN A 443 -12.68 -7.59 -28.29
N PHE A 444 -13.74 -7.65 -27.47
CA PHE A 444 -14.52 -8.88 -27.28
C PHE A 444 -15.27 -9.26 -28.55
N GLY A 445 -15.91 -8.31 -29.24
CA GLY A 445 -16.60 -8.58 -30.51
C GLY A 445 -15.68 -9.21 -31.57
N ILE A 446 -14.46 -8.69 -31.76
CA ILE A 446 -13.47 -9.29 -32.66
C ILE A 446 -13.11 -10.72 -32.25
N ALA A 447 -12.93 -10.97 -30.94
CA ALA A 447 -12.58 -12.28 -30.43
C ALA A 447 -13.72 -13.30 -30.55
N ILE A 448 -14.96 -12.87 -30.28
CA ILE A 448 -16.18 -13.66 -30.41
C ILE A 448 -16.38 -14.07 -31.88
N GLU A 449 -16.24 -13.15 -32.84
CA GLU A 449 -16.36 -13.48 -34.27
C GLU A 449 -15.27 -14.45 -34.73
N LYS A 450 -14.03 -14.30 -34.23
CA LYS A 450 -12.96 -15.27 -34.47
C LYS A 450 -13.27 -16.65 -33.89
N ALA A 451 -13.85 -16.72 -32.69
CA ALA A 451 -14.24 -17.97 -32.05
C ALA A 451 -15.41 -18.66 -32.78
N ARG A 452 -16.44 -17.90 -33.17
CA ARG A 452 -17.56 -18.39 -34.00
C ARG A 452 -17.08 -18.95 -35.33
N ARG A 453 -16.17 -18.25 -36.01
CA ARG A 453 -15.53 -18.73 -37.24
C ARG A 453 -14.74 -20.03 -37.04
N ALA A 454 -14.17 -20.23 -35.85
CA ALA A 454 -13.49 -21.46 -35.46
C ALA A 454 -14.44 -22.58 -35.00
N GLY A 455 -15.76 -22.38 -35.06
CA GLY A 455 -16.78 -23.37 -34.69
C GLY A 455 -17.12 -23.41 -33.21
N VAL A 456 -16.68 -22.44 -32.40
CA VAL A 456 -17.05 -22.34 -30.99
C VAL A 456 -18.45 -21.73 -30.87
N MET A 457 -19.33 -22.36 -30.10
CA MET A 457 -20.66 -21.80 -29.78
C MET A 457 -20.50 -20.71 -28.71
N VAL A 458 -20.78 -19.47 -29.08
CA VAL A 458 -20.60 -18.30 -28.22
C VAL A 458 -21.81 -17.37 -28.25
N GLU A 459 -22.41 -17.14 -27.08
CA GLU A 459 -23.43 -16.13 -26.85
C GLU A 459 -22.81 -14.89 -26.18
N GLU A 460 -23.18 -13.71 -26.66
CA GLU A 460 -22.71 -12.43 -26.13
C GLU A 460 -23.80 -11.75 -25.32
N ILE A 461 -23.41 -11.16 -24.19
CA ILE A 461 -24.26 -10.35 -23.33
C ILE A 461 -23.51 -9.06 -23.02
N ILE A 462 -23.95 -7.96 -23.63
CA ILE A 462 -23.48 -6.62 -23.28
C ILE A 462 -24.30 -6.14 -22.09
N VAL A 463 -23.62 -5.70 -21.03
CA VAL A 463 -24.27 -5.16 -19.83
C VAL A 463 -24.11 -3.64 -19.79
N ASP A 464 -25.23 -2.94 -19.65
CA ASP A 464 -25.40 -1.50 -19.82
C ASP A 464 -26.28 -0.90 -18.70
N ASP A 465 -26.01 -1.30 -17.45
CA ASP A 465 -26.82 -1.00 -16.28
C ASP A 465 -26.70 0.44 -15.74
N ASP A 466 -25.77 1.26 -16.21
CA ASP A 466 -25.63 2.64 -15.76
C ASP A 466 -26.85 3.52 -16.12
N CYS A 467 -27.54 4.02 -15.10
CA CYS A 467 -28.69 4.91 -15.25
C CYS A 467 -28.37 6.37 -14.93
N SER A 468 -27.08 6.76 -14.95
CA SER A 468 -26.65 8.11 -14.61
C SER A 468 -26.94 9.14 -15.70
N ILE A 469 -26.90 8.72 -16.96
CA ILE A 469 -27.12 9.58 -18.12
C ILE A 469 -28.59 9.46 -18.55
N PRO A 470 -29.34 10.57 -18.68
CA PRO A 470 -30.71 10.55 -19.19
C PRO A 470 -30.82 9.95 -20.60
N GLU A 471 -31.90 9.23 -20.89
CA GLU A 471 -32.07 8.52 -22.16
C GLU A 471 -32.00 9.42 -23.40
N ASN A 472 -32.46 10.67 -23.28
CA ASN A 472 -32.44 11.67 -24.35
C ASN A 472 -31.04 12.26 -24.63
N GLU A 473 -30.05 11.97 -23.78
CA GLU A 473 -28.67 12.49 -23.86
C GLU A 473 -27.66 11.37 -24.10
N LEU A 474 -28.11 10.13 -24.26
CA LEU A 474 -27.24 9.00 -24.55
C LEU A 474 -26.53 9.17 -25.89
N SER A 475 -25.21 8.96 -25.87
CA SER A 475 -24.41 8.88 -27.08
C SER A 475 -24.65 7.55 -27.82
N VAL A 476 -24.05 7.41 -29.00
CA VAL A 476 -24.07 6.13 -29.76
C VAL A 476 -23.48 4.97 -28.96
N ALA A 477 -22.60 5.23 -27.99
CA ALA A 477 -22.03 4.20 -27.11
C ALA A 477 -23.04 3.65 -26.08
N GLY A 478 -24.16 4.34 -25.84
CA GLY A 478 -25.17 3.92 -24.88
C GLY A 478 -24.76 4.09 -23.41
N LYS A 479 -25.38 3.28 -22.54
CA LYS A 479 -25.17 3.27 -21.08
C LYS A 479 -23.93 2.44 -20.73
N ARG A 480 -23.13 2.85 -19.74
CA ARG A 480 -21.96 2.07 -19.29
C ARG A 480 -22.38 0.78 -18.60
N GLY A 481 -21.52 -0.24 -18.64
CA GLY A 481 -21.66 -1.44 -17.82
C GLY A 481 -20.90 -1.29 -16.49
N LEU A 482 -21.61 -1.36 -15.37
CA LEU A 482 -21.09 -1.16 -14.01
C LEU A 482 -21.35 -2.41 -13.14
N VAL A 483 -21.31 -2.25 -11.81
CA VAL A 483 -21.33 -3.37 -10.86
C VAL A 483 -22.59 -4.24 -10.93
N GLY A 484 -23.69 -3.76 -11.51
CA GLY A 484 -24.91 -4.55 -11.69
C GLY A 484 -24.71 -5.80 -12.54
N MET A 485 -23.66 -5.83 -13.38
CA MET A 485 -23.28 -7.03 -14.14
C MET A 485 -22.99 -8.26 -13.25
N LEU A 486 -22.63 -8.06 -11.98
CA LEU A 486 -22.43 -9.16 -11.04
C LEU A 486 -23.71 -9.96 -10.79
N PHE A 487 -24.89 -9.35 -10.91
CA PHE A 487 -26.15 -10.10 -10.88
C PHE A 487 -26.26 -11.06 -12.08
N ALA A 488 -25.93 -10.59 -13.28
CA ALA A 488 -25.96 -11.41 -14.49
C ALA A 488 -24.94 -12.56 -14.40
N ILE A 489 -23.73 -12.27 -13.93
CA ILE A 489 -22.66 -13.27 -13.72
C ILE A 489 -23.09 -14.32 -12.69
N LYS A 490 -23.63 -13.90 -11.54
CA LYS A 490 -24.04 -14.83 -10.48
C LYS A 490 -25.20 -15.72 -10.91
N ILE A 491 -26.21 -15.14 -11.54
CA ILE A 491 -27.42 -15.88 -11.96
C ILE A 491 -27.08 -16.83 -13.11
N ALA A 492 -26.39 -16.37 -14.16
CA ALA A 492 -26.00 -17.26 -15.24
C ALA A 492 -24.99 -18.32 -14.80
N GLY A 493 -24.07 -18.01 -13.88
CA GLY A 493 -23.14 -18.99 -13.33
C GLY A 493 -23.86 -20.10 -12.58
N ALA A 494 -24.84 -19.76 -11.73
CA ALA A 494 -25.67 -20.74 -11.04
C ALA A 494 -26.50 -21.61 -11.99
N LEU A 495 -27.09 -21.03 -13.05
CA LEU A 495 -27.85 -21.77 -14.06
C LEU A 495 -26.95 -22.68 -14.90
N ALA A 496 -25.74 -22.23 -15.22
CA ALA A 496 -24.74 -23.05 -15.88
C ALA A 496 -24.30 -24.24 -14.99
N GLU A 497 -24.21 -24.07 -13.68
CA GLU A 497 -23.96 -25.19 -12.75
C GLU A 497 -25.08 -26.23 -12.74
N LYS A 498 -26.32 -25.78 -12.89
CA LYS A 498 -27.51 -26.63 -13.00
C LYS A 498 -27.61 -27.34 -14.36
N GLY A 499 -26.70 -27.05 -15.30
CA GLY A 499 -26.61 -27.72 -16.60
C GLY A 499 -27.61 -27.23 -17.63
N LEU A 500 -28.14 -26.00 -17.48
CA LEU A 500 -29.03 -25.42 -18.48
C LEU A 500 -28.30 -25.20 -19.83
N PRO A 501 -29.03 -25.27 -20.96
CA PRO A 501 -28.44 -25.07 -22.28
C PRO A 501 -28.02 -23.61 -22.50
N LEU A 502 -27.01 -23.41 -23.36
CA LEU A 502 -26.40 -22.10 -23.66
C LEU A 502 -27.42 -20.99 -23.94
N CYS A 503 -28.41 -21.27 -24.78
CA CYS A 503 -29.43 -20.30 -25.18
C CYS A 503 -30.27 -19.81 -23.98
N GLU A 504 -30.68 -20.72 -23.09
CA GLU A 504 -31.48 -20.37 -21.91
C GLU A 504 -30.66 -19.59 -20.88
N VAL A 505 -29.41 -20.00 -20.64
CA VAL A 505 -28.49 -19.25 -19.76
C VAL A 505 -28.30 -17.82 -20.29
N ALA A 506 -28.10 -17.67 -21.59
CA ALA A 506 -27.90 -16.38 -22.22
C ALA A 506 -29.16 -15.50 -22.22
N GLU A 507 -30.33 -16.09 -22.48
CA GLU A 507 -31.62 -15.37 -22.41
C GLU A 507 -31.88 -14.84 -21.00
N ILE A 508 -31.68 -15.68 -19.98
CA ILE A 508 -31.91 -15.27 -18.59
C ILE A 508 -30.93 -14.17 -18.16
N ALA A 509 -29.64 -14.29 -18.48
CA ALA A 509 -28.69 -13.21 -18.16
C ALA A 509 -28.98 -11.91 -18.91
N ARG A 510 -29.45 -11.95 -20.17
CA ARG A 510 -29.94 -10.75 -20.87
C ARG A 510 -31.12 -10.12 -20.14
N ARG A 511 -32.07 -10.93 -19.64
CA ARG A 511 -33.20 -10.43 -18.87
C ARG A 511 -32.79 -9.83 -17.53
N VAL A 512 -31.80 -10.42 -16.86
CA VAL A 512 -31.21 -9.85 -15.63
C VAL A 512 -30.58 -8.49 -15.93
N SER A 513 -29.76 -8.38 -16.99
CA SER A 513 -29.17 -7.10 -17.41
C SER A 513 -30.24 -6.03 -17.66
N GLN A 514 -31.28 -6.36 -18.42
CA GLN A 514 -32.40 -5.45 -18.73
C GLN A 514 -33.24 -5.06 -17.51
N SER A 515 -33.15 -5.82 -16.41
CA SER A 515 -33.90 -5.57 -15.17
C SER A 515 -33.01 -4.99 -14.07
N THR A 516 -31.80 -4.56 -14.42
CA THR A 516 -30.80 -4.01 -13.51
C THR A 516 -30.52 -2.56 -13.85
N ALA A 517 -30.40 -1.71 -12.83
CA ALA A 517 -29.93 -0.33 -12.99
C ALA A 517 -29.02 0.07 -11.83
N THR A 518 -28.00 0.84 -12.17
CA THR A 518 -26.91 1.25 -11.29
C THR A 518 -26.67 2.75 -11.38
N TYR A 519 -26.50 3.39 -10.23
CA TYR A 519 -26.11 4.81 -10.15
C TYR A 519 -24.87 4.95 -9.26
N GLY A 520 -23.95 5.83 -9.64
CA GLY A 520 -22.69 6.09 -8.93
C GLY A 520 -22.55 7.48 -8.37
N VAL A 521 -21.83 7.62 -7.26
CA VAL A 521 -21.38 8.92 -6.73
C VAL A 521 -19.93 8.79 -6.27
N GLY A 522 -19.07 9.68 -6.74
CA GLY A 522 -17.67 9.80 -6.33
C GLY A 522 -17.44 11.06 -5.50
N LEU A 523 -16.67 10.92 -4.42
CA LEU A 523 -16.16 12.02 -3.59
C LEU A 523 -14.74 12.42 -4.01
N SER A 524 -14.01 11.54 -4.70
CA SER A 524 -12.69 11.84 -5.25
C SER A 524 -12.47 11.10 -6.56
N ALA A 525 -11.69 11.69 -7.46
CA ALA A 525 -11.12 10.95 -8.59
C ALA A 525 -10.08 9.92 -8.08
N CYS A 526 -9.79 8.91 -8.89
CA CYS A 526 -8.68 7.99 -8.63
C CYS A 526 -7.36 8.56 -9.16
N ALA A 527 -6.24 8.07 -8.61
CA ALA A 527 -4.89 8.31 -9.10
C ALA A 527 -4.45 7.13 -9.97
N ILE A 528 -3.95 7.40 -11.18
CA ILE A 528 -3.36 6.35 -12.02
C ILE A 528 -1.88 6.21 -11.67
N PRO A 529 -1.40 4.99 -11.33
CA PRO A 529 -0.02 4.75 -10.90
C PRO A 529 1.04 5.31 -11.88
N GLU A 530 0.77 5.28 -13.19
CA GLU A 530 1.68 5.80 -14.21
C GLU A 530 1.94 7.31 -14.08
N TYR A 531 0.89 8.11 -13.85
CA TYR A 531 1.03 9.56 -13.66
C TYR A 531 1.70 9.93 -12.34
N VAL A 532 1.51 9.08 -11.32
CA VAL A 532 2.08 9.25 -10.00
C VAL A 532 3.61 9.05 -10.00
N CYS A 533 4.11 8.05 -10.73
CA CYS A 533 5.55 7.75 -10.80
C CYS A 533 6.36 8.88 -11.48
N ASP A 534 5.74 9.63 -12.39
CA ASP A 534 6.37 10.77 -13.06
C ASP A 534 6.46 12.02 -12.16
N LEU A 535 5.57 12.17 -11.18
CA LEU A 535 5.54 13.31 -10.26
C LEU A 535 6.66 13.24 -9.20
N GLU A 536 6.89 12.07 -8.60
CA GLU A 536 7.94 11.88 -7.58
C GLU A 536 9.36 12.09 -8.14
N SER A 537 9.56 11.87 -9.44
CA SER A 537 10.87 12.00 -10.08
C SER A 537 11.29 13.45 -10.38
N HIS A 538 10.36 14.42 -10.29
CA HIS A 538 10.61 15.81 -10.70
C HIS A 538 10.49 16.87 -9.59
N SER A 539 9.75 16.62 -8.50
CA SER A 539 9.33 17.67 -7.56
C SER A 539 10.02 17.64 -6.18
N GLY A 540 10.58 16.50 -5.77
CA GLY A 540 11.04 16.29 -4.38
C GLY A 540 9.93 16.24 -3.32
N ALA A 541 8.65 16.32 -3.72
CA ALA A 541 7.50 16.15 -2.84
C ALA A 541 7.09 14.67 -2.76
N THR A 542 6.58 14.26 -1.60
CA THR A 542 6.07 12.91 -1.37
C THR A 542 4.78 12.66 -2.17
N LEU A 543 4.48 11.40 -2.51
CA LEU A 543 3.20 11.02 -3.10
C LEU A 543 1.98 11.62 -2.38
N ARG A 544 2.04 11.64 -1.05
CA ARG A 544 0.95 12.18 -0.23
C ARG A 544 0.79 13.69 -0.39
N GLU A 545 1.88 14.42 -0.56
CA GLU A 545 1.84 15.87 -0.83
C GLU A 545 1.29 16.16 -2.23
N HIS A 546 1.63 15.34 -3.22
CA HIS A 546 1.05 15.44 -4.57
C HIS A 546 -0.45 15.16 -4.59
N LEU A 547 -0.89 14.06 -3.97
CA LEU A 547 -2.31 13.70 -3.91
C LEU A 547 -3.12 14.73 -3.11
N ASN A 548 -2.58 15.25 -2.01
CA ASN A 548 -3.22 16.33 -1.25
C ASN A 548 -3.33 17.64 -2.05
N ALA A 549 -2.42 17.87 -3.00
CA ALA A 549 -2.45 19.00 -3.92
C ALA A 549 -3.29 18.72 -5.18
N GLY A 550 -3.96 17.57 -5.28
CA GLY A 550 -4.75 17.15 -6.45
C GLY A 550 -3.92 16.69 -7.66
N GLN A 551 -2.59 16.62 -7.53
CA GLN A 551 -1.69 16.28 -8.63
C GLN A 551 -1.66 14.76 -8.87
N GLY A 552 -1.87 14.34 -10.12
CA GLY A 552 -1.90 12.92 -10.52
C GLY A 552 -3.27 12.24 -10.44
N LEU A 553 -4.33 13.00 -10.10
CA LEU A 553 -5.72 12.55 -10.16
C LEU A 553 -6.27 12.67 -11.58
N MET A 554 -7.23 11.80 -11.94
CA MET A 554 -7.91 11.81 -13.24
C MET A 554 -8.70 13.11 -13.51
N PHE A 555 -9.26 13.70 -12.45
CA PHE A 555 -9.89 15.02 -12.48
C PHE A 555 -9.89 15.65 -11.08
N GLU A 556 -10.10 16.96 -11.02
CA GLU A 556 -10.19 17.70 -9.75
C GLU A 556 -11.64 17.91 -9.32
N LEU A 557 -11.89 17.71 -8.03
CA LEU A 557 -13.12 18.07 -7.31
C LEU A 557 -12.77 19.02 -6.16
N ALA A 558 -13.58 20.06 -5.95
CA ALA A 558 -13.45 20.86 -4.74
C ALA A 558 -13.82 20.03 -3.50
N GLN A 559 -13.33 20.45 -2.33
CA GLN A 559 -13.55 19.73 -1.07
C GLN A 559 -15.04 19.60 -0.67
N ASP A 560 -15.89 20.50 -1.19
CA ASP A 560 -17.33 20.51 -0.96
C ASP A 560 -18.12 20.04 -2.19
N GLU A 561 -17.48 19.37 -3.15
CA GLU A 561 -18.10 18.85 -4.37
C GLU A 561 -18.05 17.33 -4.43
N ILE A 562 -19.04 16.77 -5.11
CA ILE A 562 -19.12 15.35 -5.46
C ILE A 562 -19.49 15.20 -6.93
N GLU A 563 -19.08 14.09 -7.52
CA GLU A 563 -19.31 13.73 -8.91
C GLU A 563 -20.43 12.68 -8.99
N CYS A 564 -21.59 13.09 -9.49
CA CYS A 564 -22.74 12.22 -9.71
C CYS A 564 -22.62 11.49 -11.05
N GLY A 565 -22.90 10.20 -11.04
CA GLY A 565 -22.76 9.35 -12.21
C GLY A 565 -21.33 8.97 -12.55
N MET A 566 -20.42 8.96 -11.57
CA MET A 566 -19.05 8.54 -11.78
C MET A 566 -18.99 7.06 -12.20
N GLY A 567 -18.23 6.78 -13.26
CA GLY A 567 -18.01 5.42 -13.75
C GLY A 567 -16.88 4.69 -13.01
N MET A 568 -16.45 3.55 -13.53
CA MET A 568 -15.46 2.70 -12.86
C MET A 568 -14.00 3.01 -13.25
N HIS A 569 -13.73 3.63 -14.40
CA HIS A 569 -12.38 3.96 -14.90
C HIS A 569 -11.88 5.33 -14.42
N GLY A 570 -12.47 5.88 -13.36
CA GLY A 570 -12.13 7.20 -12.86
C GLY A 570 -12.56 8.33 -13.80
N GLU A 571 -13.43 8.05 -14.78
CA GLU A 571 -14.01 9.07 -15.65
C GLU A 571 -14.94 10.00 -14.87
N ALA A 572 -14.98 11.27 -15.27
CA ALA A 572 -15.96 12.22 -14.75
C ALA A 572 -17.38 11.69 -14.98
N GLY A 573 -18.27 12.05 -14.07
CA GLY A 573 -19.65 11.62 -14.10
C GLY A 573 -20.50 12.48 -15.03
N TYR A 574 -21.80 12.43 -14.78
CA TYR A 574 -22.78 13.22 -15.51
C TYR A 574 -22.82 14.67 -15.03
N GLU A 575 -22.77 14.90 -13.71
CA GLU A 575 -22.85 16.24 -13.13
C GLU A 575 -22.10 16.35 -11.80
N ARG A 576 -21.72 17.59 -11.46
CA ARG A 576 -21.14 17.93 -10.16
C ARG A 576 -22.16 18.64 -9.28
N ILE A 577 -22.26 18.21 -8.03
CA ILE A 577 -23.11 18.86 -7.04
C ILE A 577 -22.33 19.11 -5.75
N LYS A 578 -22.88 19.96 -4.88
CA LYS A 578 -22.33 20.14 -3.54
C LYS A 578 -22.52 18.90 -2.68
N LEU A 579 -21.54 18.62 -1.83
CA LEU A 579 -21.57 17.53 -0.86
C LEU A 579 -22.82 17.63 0.01
N ARG A 580 -23.49 16.50 0.20
CA ARG A 580 -24.73 16.37 0.97
C ARG A 580 -24.60 15.28 2.02
N THR A 581 -25.60 15.17 2.89
CA THR A 581 -25.67 14.05 3.84
C THR A 581 -25.86 12.71 3.12
N ALA A 582 -25.43 11.61 3.73
CA ALA A 582 -25.60 10.27 3.15
C ALA A 582 -27.06 9.95 2.78
N SER A 583 -28.02 10.36 3.62
CA SER A 583 -29.46 10.15 3.38
C SER A 583 -29.95 10.87 2.11
N GLU A 584 -29.52 12.11 1.90
CA GLU A 584 -29.86 12.91 0.71
C GLU A 584 -29.22 12.34 -0.57
N LEU A 585 -27.98 11.84 -0.48
CA LEU A 585 -27.31 11.19 -1.61
C LEU A 585 -28.00 9.88 -1.98
N VAL A 586 -28.33 9.03 -1.00
CA VAL A 586 -29.09 7.80 -1.26
C VAL A 586 -30.46 8.10 -1.85
N THR A 587 -31.14 9.16 -1.38
CA THR A 587 -32.42 9.61 -1.96
C THR A 587 -32.27 9.95 -3.45
N LEU A 588 -31.22 10.71 -3.80
CA LEU A 588 -30.92 11.08 -5.19
C LEU A 588 -30.69 9.84 -6.06
N MET A 589 -29.85 8.92 -5.59
CA MET A 589 -29.46 7.72 -6.34
C MET A 589 -30.65 6.77 -6.52
N LEU A 590 -31.39 6.46 -5.44
CA LEU A 590 -32.55 5.58 -5.50
C LEU A 590 -33.66 6.14 -6.38
N LYS A 591 -33.88 7.46 -6.37
CA LYS A 591 -34.86 8.10 -7.26
C LYS A 591 -34.57 7.77 -8.72
N ARG A 592 -33.33 7.97 -9.18
CA ARG A 592 -32.92 7.69 -10.56
C ARG A 592 -33.09 6.22 -10.92
N ILE A 593 -32.61 5.33 -10.06
CA ILE A 593 -32.71 3.87 -10.28
C ILE A 593 -34.17 3.41 -10.32
N CYS A 594 -35.01 3.89 -9.41
CA CYS A 594 -36.43 3.53 -9.36
C CYS A 594 -37.20 4.04 -10.58
N GLU A 595 -36.90 5.25 -11.07
CA GLU A 595 -37.46 5.79 -12.30
C GLU A 595 -37.08 4.92 -13.51
N THR A 596 -35.79 4.55 -13.63
CA THR A 596 -35.31 3.69 -14.73
C THR A 596 -35.93 2.30 -14.71
N LEU A 597 -36.06 1.67 -13.55
CA LEU A 597 -36.64 0.33 -13.40
C LEU A 597 -38.17 0.33 -13.30
N SER A 598 -38.80 1.50 -13.33
CA SER A 598 -40.24 1.68 -13.09
C SER A 598 -40.69 0.91 -11.82
N LEU A 599 -39.98 1.12 -10.71
CA LEU A 599 -40.28 0.48 -9.44
C LEU A 599 -41.47 1.16 -8.76
N SER A 600 -42.31 0.35 -8.13
CA SER A 600 -43.55 0.74 -7.47
C SER A 600 -43.73 0.01 -6.14
N THR A 601 -44.66 0.47 -5.32
CA THR A 601 -45.01 -0.19 -4.06
C THR A 601 -45.36 -1.67 -4.29
N ASN A 602 -44.84 -2.55 -3.43
CA ASN A 602 -44.88 -4.01 -3.49
C ASN A 602 -43.92 -4.67 -4.50
N ASP A 603 -43.12 -3.92 -5.25
CA ASP A 603 -42.03 -4.53 -6.01
C ASP A 603 -40.96 -5.11 -5.08
N SER A 604 -40.31 -6.19 -5.52
CA SER A 604 -39.18 -6.82 -4.84
C SER A 604 -37.88 -6.55 -5.60
N VAL A 605 -36.79 -6.30 -4.89
CA VAL A 605 -35.46 -6.06 -5.49
C VAL A 605 -34.35 -6.84 -4.79
N ALA A 606 -33.28 -7.14 -5.54
CA ALA A 606 -31.97 -7.45 -4.96
C ALA A 606 -31.06 -6.21 -5.09
N VAL A 607 -30.23 -5.96 -4.09
CA VAL A 607 -29.43 -4.74 -3.93
C VAL A 607 -27.94 -5.08 -3.89
N ILE A 608 -27.11 -4.33 -4.62
CA ILE A 608 -25.66 -4.26 -4.42
C ILE A 608 -25.28 -2.83 -4.02
N VAL A 609 -24.56 -2.69 -2.91
CA VAL A 609 -23.88 -1.45 -2.51
C VAL A 609 -22.37 -1.65 -2.60
N ASN A 610 -21.78 -1.17 -3.69
CA ASN A 610 -20.38 -1.33 -4.03
C ASN A 610 -19.53 -0.14 -3.57
N ASN A 611 -18.33 -0.42 -3.09
CA ASN A 611 -17.31 0.57 -2.70
C ASN A 611 -16.25 0.71 -3.80
N PHE A 612 -15.92 1.95 -4.17
CA PHE A 612 -14.89 2.24 -5.18
C PHE A 612 -13.47 1.92 -4.73
N GLY A 613 -13.26 1.71 -3.43
CA GLY A 613 -11.99 1.24 -2.86
C GLY A 613 -11.66 1.95 -1.55
N ALA A 614 -11.75 3.28 -1.54
CA ALA A 614 -11.24 4.09 -0.42
C ALA A 614 -12.31 4.59 0.57
N LEU A 615 -13.60 4.30 0.36
CA LEU A 615 -14.64 4.63 1.35
C LEU A 615 -14.49 3.72 2.59
N SER A 616 -14.67 4.25 3.80
CA SER A 616 -14.58 3.42 5.00
C SER A 616 -15.75 2.43 5.09
N GLN A 617 -15.52 1.28 5.73
CA GLN A 617 -16.58 0.29 5.96
C GLN A 617 -17.72 0.85 6.83
N LEU A 618 -17.42 1.81 7.72
CA LEU A 618 -18.42 2.49 8.53
C LEU A 618 -19.36 3.34 7.65
N GLU A 619 -18.80 4.15 6.75
CA GLU A 619 -19.57 4.94 5.80
C GLU A 619 -20.37 4.06 4.83
N GLN A 620 -19.78 2.97 4.34
CA GLN A 620 -20.49 1.99 3.54
C GLN A 620 -21.69 1.40 4.31
N GLY A 621 -21.52 1.06 5.59
CA GLY A 621 -22.59 0.57 6.45
C GLY A 621 -23.73 1.58 6.62
N ILE A 622 -23.41 2.88 6.72
CA ILE A 622 -24.41 3.97 6.76
C ILE A 622 -25.19 4.01 5.45
N VAL A 623 -24.52 3.91 4.29
CA VAL A 623 -25.19 3.87 2.98
C VAL A 623 -26.11 2.66 2.87
N VAL A 624 -25.67 1.47 3.29
CA VAL A 624 -26.51 0.26 3.30
C VAL A 624 -27.76 0.46 4.15
N TYR A 625 -27.61 1.02 5.36
CA TYR A 625 -28.73 1.34 6.25
C TYR A 625 -29.74 2.27 5.56
N GLU A 626 -29.26 3.37 4.97
CA GLU A 626 -30.11 4.33 4.26
C GLU A 626 -30.83 3.69 3.06
N VAL A 627 -30.13 2.89 2.25
CA VAL A 627 -30.74 2.21 1.09
C VAL A 627 -31.87 1.29 1.53
N VAL A 628 -31.63 0.44 2.52
CA VAL A 628 -32.63 -0.51 3.02
C VAL A 628 -33.82 0.21 3.65
N ASN A 629 -33.57 1.23 4.48
CA ASN A 629 -34.60 1.98 5.16
C ASN A 629 -35.48 2.74 4.15
N GLN A 630 -34.88 3.42 3.18
CA GLN A 630 -35.60 4.19 2.17
C GLN A 630 -36.42 3.29 1.23
N LEU A 631 -35.86 2.17 0.75
CA LEU A 631 -36.63 1.20 -0.06
C LEU A 631 -37.87 0.68 0.69
N ARG A 632 -37.73 0.31 1.96
CA ARG A 632 -38.85 -0.13 2.80
C ARG A 632 -39.89 0.96 3.01
N ASN A 633 -39.46 2.21 3.21
CA ASN A 633 -40.38 3.35 3.33
C ASN A 633 -41.14 3.63 2.03
N MET A 634 -40.55 3.32 0.87
CA MET A 634 -41.21 3.36 -0.44
C MET A 634 -42.14 2.16 -0.68
N GLY A 635 -42.15 1.18 0.24
CA GLY A 635 -42.88 -0.07 0.12
C GLY A 635 -42.28 -1.03 -0.91
N ILE A 636 -41.00 -0.88 -1.25
CA ILE A 636 -40.24 -1.80 -2.10
C ILE A 636 -39.48 -2.75 -1.18
N GLU A 637 -39.56 -4.06 -1.43
CA GLU A 637 -38.93 -5.08 -0.59
C GLU A 637 -37.50 -5.40 -1.05
N PRO A 638 -36.45 -5.02 -0.30
CA PRO A 638 -35.10 -5.50 -0.57
C PRO A 638 -34.94 -6.95 -0.08
N VAL A 639 -35.14 -7.92 -0.99
CA VAL A 639 -35.12 -9.35 -0.70
C VAL A 639 -33.69 -9.84 -0.43
N ARG A 640 -32.70 -9.31 -1.14
CA ARG A 640 -31.27 -9.59 -0.91
C ARG A 640 -30.49 -8.29 -0.94
N VAL A 641 -29.50 -8.18 -0.07
CA VAL A 641 -28.62 -7.01 0.03
C VAL A 641 -27.18 -7.49 0.12
N TYR A 642 -26.38 -7.10 -0.85
CA TYR A 642 -24.95 -7.37 -0.93
C TYR A 642 -24.21 -6.06 -0.77
N SER A 643 -23.11 -6.08 0.00
CA SER A 643 -22.27 -4.91 0.15
C SER A 643 -20.81 -5.32 0.30
N GLY A 644 -19.92 -4.51 -0.26
CA GLY A 644 -18.49 -4.71 -0.15
C GLY A 644 -17.72 -3.95 -1.22
N THR A 645 -16.42 -4.24 -1.30
CA THR A 645 -15.53 -3.78 -2.37
C THR A 645 -15.59 -4.82 -3.49
N LEU A 646 -16.48 -4.62 -4.47
CA LEU A 646 -16.81 -5.63 -5.48
C LEU A 646 -16.24 -5.27 -6.86
N MET A 647 -16.33 -4.00 -7.24
CA MET A 647 -15.80 -3.46 -8.49
C MET A 647 -15.24 -2.06 -8.22
N THR A 648 -13.94 -1.96 -8.04
CA THR A 648 -13.29 -0.72 -7.59
C THR A 648 -13.06 0.27 -8.72
N SER A 649 -12.63 1.47 -8.35
CA SER A 649 -11.98 2.46 -9.21
C SER A 649 -10.68 2.88 -8.52
N LEU A 650 -9.74 1.93 -8.43
CA LEU A 650 -8.48 2.06 -7.69
C LEU A 650 -8.68 2.62 -6.26
N ASN A 651 -8.16 3.82 -6.00
CA ASN A 651 -8.22 4.50 -4.70
C ASN A 651 -9.29 5.60 -4.63
N SER A 652 -10.26 5.61 -5.55
CA SER A 652 -11.36 6.57 -5.50
C SER A 652 -12.24 6.32 -4.27
N VAL A 653 -12.66 7.42 -3.63
CA VAL A 653 -13.69 7.41 -2.60
C VAL A 653 -15.04 7.57 -3.30
N GLY A 654 -15.89 6.56 -3.24
CA GLY A 654 -17.19 6.58 -3.93
C GLY A 654 -17.97 5.29 -3.76
N ILE A 655 -19.21 5.31 -4.26
CA ILE A 655 -20.14 4.17 -4.20
C ILE A 655 -20.88 3.95 -5.52
N HIS A 656 -21.24 2.70 -5.79
CA HIS A 656 -22.39 2.38 -6.65
C HIS A 656 -23.52 1.77 -5.84
N ILE A 657 -24.75 2.12 -6.19
CA ILE A 657 -25.95 1.39 -5.78
C ILE A 657 -26.53 0.77 -7.04
N SER A 658 -26.71 -0.55 -7.01
CA SER A 658 -27.36 -1.31 -8.09
C SER A 658 -28.58 -2.05 -7.57
N LEU A 659 -29.69 -1.96 -8.30
CA LEU A 659 -30.91 -2.72 -8.03
C LEU A 659 -31.22 -3.65 -9.20
N LEU A 660 -31.50 -4.92 -8.88
CA LEU A 660 -32.14 -5.86 -9.78
C LEU A 660 -33.62 -5.97 -9.41
N LYS A 661 -34.52 -5.61 -10.33
CA LYS A 661 -35.95 -5.85 -10.18
C LYS A 661 -36.23 -7.35 -10.26
N LEU A 662 -36.81 -7.91 -9.20
CA LEU A 662 -37.21 -9.31 -9.15
C LEU A 662 -38.60 -9.45 -9.80
N ILE A 663 -38.60 -9.56 -11.13
CA ILE A 663 -39.83 -9.72 -11.92
C ILE A 663 -40.59 -10.96 -11.44
N GLU A 664 -41.89 -10.81 -11.16
CA GLU A 664 -42.75 -11.88 -10.61
C GLU A 664 -42.56 -13.25 -11.29
N SER A 665 -42.49 -13.28 -12.63
CA SER A 665 -42.33 -14.52 -13.40
C SER A 665 -40.98 -15.21 -13.26
N HIS A 666 -39.95 -14.52 -12.77
CA HIS A 666 -38.58 -15.05 -12.59
C HIS A 666 -38.05 -14.88 -11.17
N ARG A 667 -38.87 -14.32 -10.25
CA ARG A 667 -38.47 -13.94 -8.89
C ARG A 667 -37.83 -15.10 -8.15
N ASP A 668 -38.48 -16.26 -8.15
CA ASP A 668 -37.99 -17.43 -7.43
C ASP A 668 -36.68 -17.96 -8.02
N ILE A 669 -36.57 -18.01 -9.35
CA ILE A 669 -35.34 -18.43 -10.05
C ILE A 669 -34.19 -17.48 -9.73
N PHE A 670 -34.43 -16.17 -9.76
CA PHE A 670 -33.40 -15.17 -9.46
C PHE A 670 -32.92 -15.29 -8.02
N VAL A 671 -33.85 -15.36 -7.06
CA VAL A 671 -33.50 -15.48 -5.63
C VAL A 671 -32.76 -16.79 -5.37
N GLU A 672 -33.24 -17.92 -5.91
CA GLU A 672 -32.58 -19.22 -5.79
C GLU A 672 -31.15 -19.17 -6.34
N CYS A 673 -30.97 -18.62 -7.56
CA CYS A 673 -29.64 -18.52 -8.17
C CYS A 673 -28.70 -17.57 -7.43
N LEU A 674 -29.22 -16.51 -6.81
CA LEU A 674 -28.44 -15.61 -5.98
C LEU A 674 -27.95 -16.29 -4.69
N ASP A 675 -28.78 -17.15 -4.10
CA ASP A 675 -28.47 -17.91 -2.88
C ASP A 675 -27.60 -19.16 -3.12
N GLU A 676 -27.51 -19.63 -4.37
CA GLU A 676 -26.67 -20.77 -4.72
C GLU A 676 -25.22 -20.56 -4.27
N LYS A 677 -24.63 -21.62 -3.71
CA LYS A 677 -23.25 -21.59 -3.26
C LYS A 677 -22.30 -21.40 -4.45
N THR A 678 -21.22 -20.67 -4.21
CA THR A 678 -20.16 -20.43 -5.19
C THR A 678 -18.80 -20.62 -4.55
N THR A 679 -17.80 -21.04 -5.34
CA THR A 679 -16.39 -21.06 -4.91
C THR A 679 -15.65 -19.78 -5.31
N ALA A 680 -16.34 -18.82 -5.94
CA ALA A 680 -15.77 -17.52 -6.25
C ALA A 680 -15.44 -16.76 -4.94
N PRO A 681 -14.18 -16.39 -4.70
CA PRO A 681 -13.71 -15.94 -3.38
C PRO A 681 -14.29 -14.59 -2.95
N CYS A 682 -14.69 -13.74 -3.90
CA CYS A 682 -15.12 -12.37 -3.62
C CYS A 682 -16.64 -12.16 -3.76
N TRP A 683 -17.43 -13.23 -3.93
CA TRP A 683 -18.87 -13.11 -3.81
C TRP A 683 -19.26 -12.98 -2.33
N PRO A 684 -19.91 -11.88 -1.90
CA PRO A 684 -20.20 -11.63 -0.48
C PRO A 684 -21.19 -12.63 0.15
N GLY A 685 -21.81 -13.48 -0.66
CA GLY A 685 -22.69 -14.55 -0.20
C GLY A 685 -24.01 -14.04 0.41
N CYS A 686 -24.78 -14.96 0.98
CA CYS A 686 -26.10 -14.71 1.55
C CYS A 686 -26.07 -14.30 3.04
N ALA A 687 -24.90 -14.21 3.69
CA ALA A 687 -24.76 -13.98 5.14
C ALA A 687 -25.34 -12.64 5.63
N TYR A 688 -25.46 -11.65 4.73
CA TYR A 688 -26.07 -10.35 5.00
C TYR A 688 -27.54 -10.25 4.54
N SER A 689 -28.16 -11.37 4.16
CA SER A 689 -29.59 -11.39 3.89
C SER A 689 -30.32 -11.00 5.17
N ILE A 690 -30.91 -9.81 5.15
CA ILE A 690 -31.65 -9.30 6.31
C ILE A 690 -32.76 -10.30 6.59
N PRO A 691 -32.80 -10.91 7.79
CA PRO A 691 -33.91 -11.77 8.15
C PRO A 691 -35.20 -10.98 7.95
N SER A 692 -36.22 -11.60 7.33
CA SER A 692 -37.51 -10.96 7.06
C SER A 692 -38.19 -10.43 8.32
N THR A 693 -37.72 -10.84 9.51
CA THR A 693 -38.09 -10.30 10.82
C THR A 693 -36.85 -10.05 11.68
N LEU A 694 -36.47 -8.77 11.84
CA LEU A 694 -35.58 -8.34 12.91
C LEU A 694 -36.33 -8.47 14.24
N THR A 695 -36.13 -9.56 14.96
CA THR A 695 -36.63 -9.68 16.34
C THR A 695 -35.71 -8.83 17.21
N SER A 696 -36.05 -7.55 17.42
CA SER A 696 -35.36 -6.78 18.46
C SER A 696 -35.74 -7.42 19.79
N THR A 697 -34.76 -8.01 20.47
CA THR A 697 -34.94 -8.31 21.89
C THR A 697 -34.70 -6.99 22.58
N PRO A 698 -35.70 -6.37 23.24
CA PRO A 698 -35.48 -5.10 23.90
C PRO A 698 -34.38 -5.31 24.95
N LEU A 699 -33.27 -4.60 24.78
CA LEU A 699 -32.24 -4.51 25.81
C LEU A 699 -32.91 -3.92 27.04
N LYS A 700 -32.88 -4.64 28.16
CA LYS A 700 -33.34 -4.08 29.44
C LYS A 700 -32.39 -2.95 29.80
N ASP A 701 -32.90 -1.74 29.89
CA ASP A 701 -32.16 -0.61 30.47
C ASP A 701 -31.60 -1.03 31.83
N SER A 702 -30.31 -0.81 32.06
CA SER A 702 -29.71 -1.04 33.37
C SER A 702 -30.31 -0.04 34.36
N GLU A 703 -31.05 -0.53 35.34
CA GLU A 703 -31.52 0.31 36.45
C GLU A 703 -30.32 0.98 37.12
N LYS A 704 -30.34 2.32 37.25
CA LYS A 704 -29.30 3.07 37.97
C LYS A 704 -29.16 2.50 39.39
N LYS A 705 -27.98 1.98 39.73
CA LYS A 705 -27.69 1.49 41.07
C LYS A 705 -27.87 2.63 42.08
N LYS A 706 -28.66 2.40 43.14
CA LYS A 706 -28.72 3.34 44.27
C LYS A 706 -27.40 3.26 45.04
N ILE A 707 -26.70 4.39 45.13
CA ILE A 707 -25.45 4.49 45.91
C ILE A 707 -25.80 4.66 47.38
N GLU A 708 -25.15 3.88 48.24
CA GLU A 708 -25.35 3.93 49.69
C GLU A 708 -24.68 5.17 50.30
N LYS A 709 -25.40 5.86 51.19
CA LYS A 709 -24.90 7.03 51.92
C LYS A 709 -24.22 6.60 53.21
N ILE A 710 -22.92 6.34 53.13
CA ILE A 710 -22.08 5.84 54.23
C ILE A 710 -20.95 6.81 54.57
N GLY A 711 -20.41 6.73 55.78
CA GLY A 711 -19.32 7.59 56.27
C GLY A 711 -19.79 8.93 56.82
N ILE A 712 -18.94 9.95 56.71
CA ILE A 712 -19.15 11.29 57.29
C ILE A 712 -20.32 12.01 56.59
N SER A 713 -21.24 12.57 57.37
CA SER A 713 -22.30 13.46 56.88
C SER A 713 -21.88 14.91 57.02
N LEU A 714 -22.05 15.70 55.95
CA LEU A 714 -21.68 17.12 55.94
C LEU A 714 -22.82 18.04 56.36
N ASN A 715 -22.49 19.18 56.97
CA ASN A 715 -23.45 20.25 57.24
C ASN A 715 -23.78 21.04 55.95
N ALA A 716 -24.79 21.93 56.01
CA ALA A 716 -25.25 22.67 54.85
C ALA A 716 -24.20 23.63 54.26
N ARG A 717 -23.30 24.18 55.09
CA ARG A 717 -22.22 25.07 54.64
C ARG A 717 -21.20 24.29 53.82
N ASP A 718 -20.73 23.15 54.34
CA ASP A 718 -19.75 22.31 53.67
C ASP A 718 -20.31 21.71 52.37
N GLN A 719 -21.59 21.38 52.34
CA GLN A 719 -22.28 20.98 51.10
C GLN A 719 -22.27 22.09 50.05
N ARG A 720 -22.50 23.36 50.42
CA ARG A 720 -22.42 24.50 49.49
C ARG A 720 -20.99 24.75 49.00
N LEU A 721 -20.00 24.57 49.86
CA LEU A 721 -18.60 24.69 49.49
C LEU A 721 -18.22 23.63 48.44
N ILE A 722 -18.61 22.37 48.66
CA ILE A 722 -18.35 21.29 47.69
C ILE A 722 -19.10 21.53 46.38
N ASP A 723 -20.37 21.96 46.42
CA ASP A 723 -21.13 22.32 45.21
C ASP A 723 -20.36 23.37 44.39
N SER A 724 -19.86 24.41 45.05
CA SER A 724 -19.09 25.47 44.40
C SER A 724 -17.78 24.94 43.82
N CYS A 725 -17.06 24.08 44.56
CA CYS A 725 -15.81 23.47 44.09
C CYS A 725 -16.05 22.58 42.85
N LEU A 726 -17.14 21.81 42.83
CA LEU A 726 -17.52 20.96 41.69
C LEU A 726 -17.87 21.80 40.46
N ARG A 727 -18.73 22.82 40.62
CA ARG A 727 -19.12 23.72 39.54
C ARG A 727 -17.94 24.44 38.92
N ASP A 728 -17.08 25.03 39.76
CA ASP A 728 -15.92 25.80 39.30
C ASP A 728 -14.88 24.88 38.63
N SER A 729 -14.67 23.67 39.15
CA SER A 729 -13.79 22.67 38.52
C SER A 729 -14.32 22.21 37.16
N CYS A 730 -15.62 21.93 37.07
CA CYS A 730 -16.28 21.56 35.82
C CYS A 730 -16.17 22.69 34.79
N ALA A 731 -16.46 23.93 35.19
CA ALA A 731 -16.34 25.10 34.33
C ALA A 731 -14.91 25.28 33.81
N ALA A 732 -13.91 25.17 34.69
CA ALA A 732 -12.51 25.31 34.33
C ALA A 732 -12.03 24.23 33.34
N ILE A 733 -12.48 22.98 33.50
CA ILE A 733 -12.19 21.89 32.55
C ILE A 733 -12.85 22.16 31.19
N ILE A 734 -14.14 22.53 31.18
CA ILE A 734 -14.90 22.78 29.96
C ILE A 734 -14.29 23.95 29.16
N GLU A 735 -13.89 25.03 29.85
CA GLU A 735 -13.26 26.19 29.21
C GLU A 735 -11.94 25.81 28.50
N LYS A 736 -11.20 24.83 29.05
CA LYS A 736 -9.90 24.40 28.50
C LYS A 736 -10.00 23.23 27.52
N GLU A 737 -11.20 22.81 27.09
CA GLU A 737 -11.42 21.67 26.18
C GLU A 737 -10.50 21.74 24.94
N ALA A 738 -10.56 22.84 24.18
CA ALA A 738 -9.83 22.96 22.92
C ALA A 738 -8.30 22.96 23.15
N TYR A 739 -7.84 23.54 24.26
CA TYR A 739 -6.44 23.59 24.61
C TYR A 739 -5.91 22.21 25.05
N LEU A 740 -6.66 21.49 25.88
CA LEU A 740 -6.34 20.11 26.29
C LEU A 740 -6.29 19.15 25.10
N ASN A 741 -7.25 19.25 24.17
CA ASN A 741 -7.20 18.51 22.91
C ASN A 741 -5.97 18.90 22.08
N GLY A 742 -5.57 20.18 22.11
CA GLY A 742 -4.36 20.68 21.44
C GLY A 742 -3.07 20.13 22.04
N LEU A 743 -2.96 20.04 23.37
CA LEU A 743 -1.81 19.43 24.05
C LEU A 743 -1.71 17.92 23.81
N ASP A 744 -2.85 17.25 23.72
CA ASP A 744 -2.93 15.82 23.44
C ASP A 744 -2.63 15.51 21.96
N ARG A 745 -2.87 16.47 21.04
CA ARG A 745 -2.47 16.33 19.63
C ARG A 745 -0.96 16.22 19.51
N GLY A 746 -0.51 15.20 18.79
CA GLY A 746 0.90 14.94 18.55
C GLY A 746 1.49 13.87 19.47
N CYS A 747 0.83 13.57 20.60
CA CYS A 747 1.21 12.43 21.42
C CYS A 747 0.10 11.44 21.83
N GLY A 748 -1.16 11.84 21.68
CA GLY A 748 -2.34 10.99 21.81
C GLY A 748 -3.27 11.09 20.59
N ASP A 749 -4.55 10.80 20.82
CA ASP A 749 -5.63 10.89 19.82
C ASP A 749 -6.28 12.27 19.75
N GLY A 750 -5.86 13.22 20.60
CA GLY A 750 -6.31 14.61 20.54
C GLY A 750 -7.71 14.81 21.11
N ASP A 751 -8.13 13.94 22.02
CA ASP A 751 -9.49 13.91 22.58
C ASP A 751 -9.56 14.13 24.10
N CYS A 752 -8.42 14.32 24.78
CA CYS A 752 -8.34 14.45 26.23
C CYS A 752 -9.32 15.49 26.82
N GLY A 753 -9.38 16.68 26.22
CA GLY A 753 -10.29 17.76 26.63
C GLY A 753 -11.76 17.41 26.39
N SER A 754 -12.10 16.80 25.26
CA SER A 754 -13.47 16.38 24.98
C SER A 754 -13.91 15.21 25.88
N THR A 755 -13.00 14.32 26.24
CA THR A 755 -13.24 13.24 27.22
C THR A 755 -13.49 13.81 28.62
N LEU A 756 -12.70 14.80 29.06
CA LEU A 756 -12.88 15.47 30.35
C LEU A 756 -14.14 16.37 30.38
N LYS A 757 -14.57 16.93 29.26
CA LYS A 757 -15.84 17.65 29.19
C LYS A 757 -17.04 16.74 29.41
N ARG A 758 -17.00 15.50 28.93
CA ARG A 758 -18.07 14.50 29.18
C ARG A 758 -18.13 14.07 30.66
N PHE A 759 -17.00 14.21 31.36
CA PHE A 759 -16.87 13.91 32.80
C PHE A 759 -17.49 14.98 33.70
N ALA A 760 -17.49 16.24 33.26
CA ALA A 760 -17.98 17.37 34.03
C ALA A 760 -19.50 17.27 34.25
N ASP A 761 -19.92 17.01 35.48
CA ASP A 761 -21.31 16.94 35.93
C ASP A 761 -21.43 17.61 37.31
N ASP A 762 -22.42 18.48 37.47
CA ASP A 762 -22.68 19.23 38.71
C ASP A 762 -23.92 18.74 39.48
N ASN A 763 -24.58 17.67 39.02
CA ASN A 763 -25.81 17.16 39.63
C ASN A 763 -25.57 15.89 40.45
N LEU A 764 -24.93 16.04 41.62
CA LEU A 764 -24.46 14.94 42.46
C LEU A 764 -24.97 15.02 43.91
N SER A 765 -24.99 13.89 44.63
CA SER A 765 -25.34 13.88 46.05
C SER A 765 -24.20 14.40 46.94
N LEU A 766 -24.38 15.60 47.52
CA LEU A 766 -23.34 16.27 48.30
C LEU A 766 -23.36 15.93 49.80
N SER A 767 -24.38 15.18 50.25
CA SER A 767 -24.60 14.93 51.68
C SER A 767 -23.50 14.10 52.36
N HIS A 768 -22.93 13.14 51.62
CA HIS A 768 -21.92 12.19 52.11
C HIS A 768 -20.77 12.14 51.09
N PRO A 769 -19.57 12.62 51.44
CA PRO A 769 -18.44 12.65 50.53
C PRO A 769 -18.05 11.29 49.90
N ALA A 770 -18.21 10.18 50.62
CA ALA A 770 -17.96 8.85 50.05
C ALA A 770 -18.97 8.49 48.95
N ALA A 771 -20.23 8.87 49.11
CA ALA A 771 -21.26 8.70 48.07
C ALA A 771 -20.99 9.61 46.88
N LEU A 772 -20.59 10.86 47.12
CA LEU A 772 -20.18 11.79 46.07
C LEU A 772 -19.04 11.23 45.22
N LEU A 773 -17.95 10.75 45.84
CA LEU A 773 -16.83 10.15 45.11
C LEU A 773 -17.26 8.88 44.35
N SER A 774 -18.22 8.12 44.86
CA SER A 774 -18.78 6.96 44.13
C SER A 774 -19.57 7.41 42.89
N GLU A 775 -20.41 8.46 43.00
CA GLU A 775 -21.14 9.03 41.86
C GLU A 775 -20.19 9.59 40.79
N ILE A 776 -19.12 10.26 41.21
CA ILE A 776 -18.08 10.73 40.29
C ILE A 776 -17.38 9.55 39.61
N ALA A 777 -17.11 8.44 40.32
CA ALA A 777 -16.51 7.26 39.73
C ALA A 777 -17.42 6.60 38.67
N ASP A 778 -18.72 6.49 38.94
CA ASP A 778 -19.71 5.97 38.00
C ASP A 778 -19.79 6.84 36.73
N ILE A 779 -19.72 8.17 36.88
CA ILE A 779 -19.68 9.08 35.72
C ILE A 779 -18.40 8.89 34.91
N ALA A 780 -17.26 8.71 35.57
CA ALA A 780 -16.01 8.39 34.88
C ALA A 780 -16.12 7.06 34.11
N GLU A 781 -16.75 6.03 34.69
CA GLU A 781 -16.94 4.73 34.03
C GLU A 781 -17.90 4.82 32.83
N GLU A 782 -19.03 5.51 32.99
CA GLU A 782 -20.09 5.57 31.98
C GLU A 782 -19.82 6.56 30.84
N ARG A 783 -19.17 7.70 31.16
CA ARG A 783 -19.10 8.85 30.23
C ARG A 783 -17.70 9.16 29.74
N MET A 784 -16.66 8.73 30.47
CA MET A 784 -15.28 8.89 30.01
C MET A 784 -14.81 7.60 29.33
N GLY A 785 -14.64 7.63 28.02
CA GLY A 785 -14.01 6.53 27.29
C GLY A 785 -12.51 6.42 27.59
N GLY A 786 -11.93 5.27 27.21
CA GLY A 786 -10.48 5.09 27.15
C GLY A 786 -9.79 5.01 28.52
N THR A 787 -8.47 5.26 28.52
CA THR A 787 -7.63 5.08 29.72
C THR A 787 -7.94 6.10 30.81
N SER A 788 -8.26 7.35 30.44
CA SER A 788 -8.57 8.42 31.41
C SER A 788 -9.81 8.09 32.24
N GLY A 789 -10.87 7.55 31.63
CA GLY A 789 -12.08 7.14 32.37
C GLY A 789 -11.80 6.04 33.38
N ALA A 790 -11.06 5.00 32.98
CA ALA A 790 -10.65 3.94 33.89
C ALA A 790 -9.79 4.46 35.06
N LEU A 791 -8.85 5.39 34.80
CA LEU A 791 -8.01 5.98 35.85
C LEU A 791 -8.84 6.82 36.83
N TYR A 792 -9.65 7.77 36.36
CA TYR A 792 -10.49 8.57 37.26
C TYR A 792 -11.51 7.70 38.02
N CYS A 793 -12.13 6.71 37.38
CA CYS A 793 -13.00 5.75 38.05
C CYS A 793 -12.28 5.03 39.19
N LEU A 794 -11.07 4.50 38.95
CA LEU A 794 -10.27 3.82 39.99
C LEU A 794 -9.86 4.78 41.13
N PHE A 795 -9.46 6.01 40.79
CA PHE A 795 -9.08 7.04 41.76
C PHE A 795 -10.24 7.34 42.71
N PHE A 796 -11.42 7.67 42.16
CA PHE A 796 -12.60 8.05 42.93
C PHE A 796 -13.25 6.87 43.65
N THR A 797 -13.29 5.67 43.05
CA THR A 797 -13.79 4.44 43.71
C THR A 797 -12.98 4.11 44.96
N THR A 798 -11.66 4.22 44.86
CA THR A 798 -10.77 3.90 45.99
C THR A 798 -10.80 4.99 47.06
N GLY A 799 -10.88 6.25 46.63
CA GLY A 799 -11.11 7.40 47.52
C GLY A 799 -12.42 7.26 48.30
N ALA A 800 -13.52 6.93 47.62
CA ALA A 800 -14.83 6.67 48.22
C ALA A 800 -14.76 5.57 49.28
N LYS A 801 -14.16 4.42 48.94
CA LYS A 801 -13.98 3.30 49.87
C LYS A 801 -13.17 3.69 51.11
N THR A 802 -12.10 4.46 50.93
CA THR A 802 -11.24 4.90 52.04
C THR A 802 -12.00 5.85 52.95
N MET A 803 -12.72 6.80 52.36
CA MET A 803 -13.50 7.79 53.08
C MET A 803 -14.69 7.18 53.84
N ALA A 804 -15.32 6.14 53.29
CA ALA A 804 -16.38 5.39 53.95
C ALA A 804 -15.88 4.62 55.20
N SER A 805 -14.58 4.34 55.29
CA SER A 805 -13.98 3.57 56.39
C SER A 805 -13.42 4.42 57.54
N LEU A 806 -13.48 5.75 57.43
CA LEU A 806 -12.95 6.68 58.44
C LEU A 806 -14.06 7.16 59.38
N GLU A 807 -13.72 7.31 60.66
CA GLU A 807 -14.66 7.67 61.72
C GLU A 807 -15.06 9.17 61.69
N PRO A 808 -16.26 9.56 62.16
CA PRO A 808 -16.76 10.94 62.07
C PRO A 808 -15.98 12.01 62.86
N GLU A 809 -15.11 11.61 63.78
CA GLU A 809 -14.40 12.49 64.72
C GLU A 809 -13.01 12.94 64.21
N GLU A 810 -12.59 12.48 63.03
CA GLU A 810 -11.31 12.87 62.42
C GLU A 810 -11.33 14.27 61.77
N ASP A 811 -10.17 14.95 61.75
CA ASP A 811 -9.99 16.20 60.99
C ASP A 811 -10.33 15.98 59.51
N ILE A 812 -11.33 16.70 59.01
CA ILE A 812 -11.83 16.57 57.62
C ILE A 812 -10.71 16.74 56.58
N ARG A 813 -9.70 17.57 56.87
CA ARG A 813 -8.52 17.74 55.98
C ARG A 813 -7.71 16.46 55.89
N ARG A 814 -7.54 15.75 57.01
CA ARG A 814 -6.88 14.44 57.04
C ARG A 814 -7.69 13.40 56.27
N VAL A 815 -9.02 13.42 56.40
CA VAL A 815 -9.91 12.49 55.69
C VAL A 815 -9.79 12.67 54.17
N TRP A 816 -9.84 13.91 53.67
CA TRP A 816 -9.64 14.21 52.24
C TRP A 816 -8.25 13.83 51.75
N PHE A 817 -7.22 14.07 52.55
CA PHE A 817 -5.86 13.64 52.24
C PHE A 817 -5.75 12.10 52.12
N CYS A 818 -6.31 11.36 53.07
CA CYS A 818 -6.32 9.89 53.04
C CYS A 818 -7.03 9.35 51.80
N ALA A 819 -8.17 9.93 51.42
CA ALA A 819 -8.88 9.57 50.19
C ALA A 819 -8.05 9.88 48.94
N PHE A 820 -7.44 11.07 48.84
CA PHE A 820 -6.57 11.45 47.73
C PHE A 820 -5.38 10.50 47.61
N ARG A 821 -4.66 10.25 48.72
CA ARG A 821 -3.48 9.38 48.75
C ARG A 821 -3.83 7.95 48.34
N SER A 822 -4.96 7.43 48.83
CA SER A 822 -5.44 6.09 48.50
C SER A 822 -5.80 5.96 47.02
N GLY A 823 -6.50 6.96 46.47
CA GLY A 823 -6.79 7.05 45.04
C GLY A 823 -5.50 7.08 44.21
N LEU A 824 -4.53 7.92 44.58
CA LEU A 824 -3.25 8.03 43.88
C LEU A 824 -2.46 6.71 43.91
N ASN A 825 -2.39 6.04 45.06
CA ASN A 825 -1.75 4.73 45.18
C ASN A 825 -2.43 3.68 44.27
N CYS A 826 -3.75 3.78 44.07
CA CYS A 826 -4.50 2.92 43.16
C CYS A 826 -4.13 3.19 41.70
N LEU A 827 -3.98 4.46 41.32
CA LEU A 827 -3.51 4.86 40.00
C LEU A 827 -2.11 4.31 39.72
N GLU A 828 -1.17 4.46 40.65
CA GLU A 828 0.18 3.91 40.50
C GLU A 828 0.17 2.37 40.38
N LYS A 829 -0.69 1.69 41.15
CA LYS A 829 -0.81 0.23 41.14
C LYS A 829 -1.34 -0.32 39.80
N TYR A 830 -2.44 0.23 39.28
CA TYR A 830 -3.11 -0.31 38.09
C TYR A 830 -2.69 0.39 36.80
N GLY A 831 -2.43 1.70 36.86
CA GLY A 831 -1.93 2.49 35.72
C GLY A 831 -0.46 2.24 35.41
N LYS A 832 0.31 1.62 36.33
CA LYS A 832 1.76 1.32 36.24
C LYS A 832 2.67 2.54 36.04
N ALA A 833 2.10 3.73 35.87
CA ALA A 833 2.79 5.00 35.80
C ALA A 833 3.32 5.40 37.18
N LYS A 834 4.47 6.05 37.17
CA LYS A 834 5.15 6.61 38.34
C LYS A 834 5.40 8.09 38.12
N VAL A 835 5.78 8.77 39.20
CA VAL A 835 6.37 10.11 39.10
C VAL A 835 7.58 10.07 38.16
N GLY A 836 7.61 10.98 37.20
CA GLY A 836 8.56 11.04 36.11
C GLY A 836 8.08 10.40 34.81
N ASP A 837 6.92 9.73 34.79
CA ASP A 837 6.38 9.09 33.58
C ASP A 837 5.58 10.04 32.67
N ARG A 838 5.56 11.35 32.98
CA ARG A 838 4.94 12.40 32.18
C ARG A 838 3.42 12.17 32.02
N THR A 839 2.73 12.07 33.15
CA THR A 839 1.28 11.82 33.23
C THR A 839 0.61 12.70 34.31
N MET A 840 -0.71 12.57 34.48
CA MET A 840 -1.42 13.19 35.61
C MET A 840 -0.86 12.85 36.99
N ILE A 841 -0.16 11.72 37.14
CA ILE A 841 0.47 11.31 38.40
C ILE A 841 1.51 12.34 38.85
N ASP A 842 2.25 12.98 37.95
CA ASP A 842 3.26 13.98 38.30
C ASP A 842 2.65 15.15 39.07
N THR A 843 1.54 15.69 38.56
CA THR A 843 0.76 16.74 39.21
C THR A 843 0.13 16.28 40.50
N MET A 844 -0.58 15.14 40.48
CA MET A 844 -1.34 14.65 41.64
C MET A 844 -0.40 14.24 42.78
N TYR A 845 0.76 13.66 42.49
CA TYR A 845 1.75 13.28 43.47
C TYR A 845 2.39 14.49 44.14
N ALA A 846 2.75 15.52 43.36
CA ALA A 846 3.29 16.77 43.89
C ALA A 846 2.30 17.43 44.86
N ALA A 847 1.03 17.57 44.44
CA ALA A 847 -0.05 18.10 45.27
C ALA A 847 -0.25 17.27 46.55
N CYS A 848 -0.36 15.94 46.44
CA CYS A 848 -0.60 15.04 47.57
C CYS A 848 0.55 15.05 48.58
N THR A 849 1.80 15.08 48.11
CA THR A 849 2.98 15.10 48.97
C THR A 849 3.11 16.42 49.71
N THR A 850 2.76 17.55 49.07
CA THR A 850 2.71 18.85 49.74
C THR A 850 1.58 18.91 50.76
N TYR A 851 0.40 18.38 50.45
CA TYR A 851 -0.71 18.23 51.40
C TYR A 851 -0.24 17.48 52.66
N GLU A 852 0.41 16.33 52.51
CA GLU A 852 0.91 15.53 53.64
C GLU A 852 1.88 16.30 54.55
N LYS A 853 2.76 17.11 53.96
CA LYS A 853 3.73 17.93 54.72
C LYS A 853 3.00 19.01 55.51
N LEU A 854 2.07 19.72 54.87
CA LEU A 854 1.33 20.83 55.49
C LEU A 854 0.41 20.36 56.61
N LEU A 855 -0.11 19.13 56.57
CA LEU A 855 -0.87 18.55 57.68
C LEU A 855 -0.07 18.39 58.98
N LYS A 856 1.27 18.45 58.91
CA LYS A 856 2.17 18.34 60.06
C LYS A 856 2.64 19.72 60.57
N GLU A 857 2.32 20.79 59.85
CA GLU A 857 2.66 22.17 60.24
C GLU A 857 1.56 22.77 61.14
N GLU A 858 1.95 23.52 62.17
CA GLU A 858 1.00 24.28 62.99
C GLU A 858 0.58 25.55 62.22
N ASP A 859 -0.69 25.57 61.78
CA ASP A 859 -1.40 26.71 61.16
C ASP A 859 -0.67 27.46 60.02
N PRO A 860 -0.40 26.79 58.89
CA PRO A 860 0.23 27.45 57.73
C PRO A 860 -0.74 28.42 57.04
N SER A 861 -0.38 29.72 57.02
CA SER A 861 -1.20 30.80 56.46
C SER A 861 -1.61 30.61 55.00
N ASP A 862 -0.83 29.83 54.23
CA ASP A 862 -0.97 29.64 52.78
C ASP A 862 -1.23 28.17 52.40
N PHE A 863 -1.95 27.42 53.27
CA PHE A 863 -2.15 25.97 53.12
C PHE A 863 -2.59 25.55 51.71
N TYR A 864 -3.70 26.10 51.22
CA TYR A 864 -4.28 25.71 49.94
C TYR A 864 -3.48 26.24 48.75
N ASP A 865 -2.95 27.46 48.83
CA ASP A 865 -2.14 28.06 47.77
C ASP A 865 -0.85 27.27 47.50
N LYS A 866 -0.20 26.76 48.56
CA LYS A 866 0.97 25.85 48.43
C LYS A 866 0.62 24.53 47.74
N ILE A 867 -0.59 24.00 47.94
CA ILE A 867 -1.06 22.77 47.25
C ILE A 867 -1.27 23.05 45.76
N ALA A 868 -1.94 24.17 45.42
CA ALA A 868 -2.14 24.57 44.02
C ALA A 868 -0.81 24.85 43.32
N ALA A 869 0.13 25.53 43.98
CA ALA A 869 1.47 25.76 43.46
C ALA A 869 2.20 24.45 43.17
N ALA A 870 2.18 23.50 44.11
CA ALA A 870 2.79 22.18 43.91
C ALA A 870 2.16 21.39 42.75
N ALA A 871 0.84 21.50 42.56
CA ALA A 871 0.16 20.89 41.41
C ALA A 871 0.66 21.46 40.08
N TRP A 872 0.78 22.80 39.99
CA TRP A 872 1.33 23.46 38.81
C TRP A 872 2.81 23.14 38.59
N GLU A 873 3.63 23.07 39.64
CA GLU A 873 5.03 22.64 39.54
C GLU A 873 5.15 21.22 39.00
N GLY A 874 4.32 20.29 39.50
CA GLY A 874 4.22 18.93 38.97
C GLY A 874 3.87 18.92 37.49
N CYS A 875 2.87 19.69 37.08
CA CYS A 875 2.49 19.85 35.66
C CYS A 875 3.63 20.43 34.82
N TYR A 876 4.27 21.52 35.24
CA TYR A 876 5.34 22.14 34.46
C TYR A 876 6.59 21.26 34.36
N SER A 877 6.83 20.39 35.35
CA SER A 877 7.92 19.44 35.31
C SER A 877 7.83 18.50 34.11
N THR A 878 6.60 18.16 33.65
CA THR A 878 6.39 17.22 32.54
C THR A 878 6.85 17.79 31.19
N ARG A 879 6.94 19.13 31.06
CA ARG A 879 7.44 19.80 29.84
C ARG A 879 8.92 19.46 29.59
N ASN A 880 9.69 19.37 30.66
CA ASN A 880 11.15 19.22 30.59
C ASN A 880 11.60 17.76 30.54
N MET A 881 10.67 16.80 30.60
CA MET A 881 10.96 15.39 30.48
C MET A 881 11.16 15.06 28.99
N LYS A 882 12.40 14.68 28.59
CA LYS A 882 12.76 14.28 27.21
C LYS A 882 12.97 12.76 27.06
N PRO A 883 12.80 12.19 25.84
CA PRO A 883 12.83 10.73 25.63
C PRO A 883 14.19 10.10 25.94
N ASN A 884 15.25 10.92 25.95
CA ASN A 884 16.64 10.49 26.11
C ASN A 884 17.21 10.74 27.51
N ASP A 885 16.45 11.37 28.41
CA ASP A 885 16.89 11.59 29.78
C ASP A 885 16.43 10.40 30.63
N ALA A 886 17.37 9.59 31.11
CA ALA A 886 17.06 8.44 31.94
C ALA A 886 16.56 8.87 33.33
N PRO A 887 15.49 8.25 33.88
CA PRO A 887 14.76 7.13 33.30
C PRO A 887 13.70 7.61 32.30
N VAL A 888 13.75 7.03 31.09
CA VAL A 888 12.73 7.12 30.03
C VAL A 888 11.34 6.98 30.64
N TYR A 889 10.42 7.91 30.38
CA TYR A 889 9.03 7.79 30.83
C TYR A 889 8.39 6.53 30.24
N ARG A 890 7.92 5.62 31.10
CA ARG A 890 7.58 4.21 30.80
C ARG A 890 6.08 3.96 30.63
N ALA A 891 5.26 4.99 30.76
CA ALA A 891 3.81 4.90 30.74
C ALA A 891 3.19 6.09 30.01
N GLY A 892 1.87 6.04 29.82
CA GLY A 892 1.15 7.06 29.04
C GLY A 892 1.43 6.99 27.54
N ARG A 893 0.70 7.78 26.75
CA ARG A 893 0.83 7.77 25.28
C ARG A 893 2.15 8.38 24.79
N ALA A 894 2.75 9.26 25.59
CA ALA A 894 4.08 9.82 25.34
C ALA A 894 5.20 8.76 25.29
N SER A 895 5.01 7.59 25.93
CA SER A 895 5.99 6.48 25.89
C SER A 895 6.17 5.87 24.49
N TYR A 896 5.21 6.06 23.57
CA TYR A 896 5.28 5.53 22.21
C TYR A 896 6.11 6.40 21.24
N ILE A 897 6.52 7.59 21.66
CA ILE A 897 7.04 8.64 20.75
C ILE A 897 8.53 8.82 20.95
N LYS A 898 9.28 8.62 19.86
CA LYS A 898 10.74 8.76 19.86
C LYS A 898 11.21 10.14 19.40
N GLN A 899 10.35 10.90 18.71
CA GLN A 899 10.67 12.21 18.17
C GLN A 899 10.37 13.32 19.19
N ALA A 900 11.41 13.90 19.78
CA ALA A 900 11.31 14.91 20.83
C ALA A 900 10.53 16.18 20.43
N GLN A 901 10.38 16.45 19.12
CA GLN A 901 9.66 17.62 18.60
C GLN A 901 8.16 17.63 18.92
N TYR A 902 7.56 16.47 19.18
CA TYR A 902 6.15 16.35 19.56
C TYR A 902 5.92 16.41 21.08
N LEU A 903 7.00 16.56 21.85
CA LEU A 903 7.01 16.45 23.31
C LEU A 903 7.53 17.72 23.99
N THR A 904 7.31 18.89 23.37
CA THR A 904 7.83 20.19 23.83
C THR A 904 6.94 20.91 24.84
N GLU A 905 5.68 20.50 24.97
CA GLU A 905 4.70 21.10 25.90
C GLU A 905 4.45 20.23 27.14
N VAL A 906 3.66 20.72 28.08
CA VAL A 906 3.22 19.93 29.26
C VAL A 906 2.31 18.76 28.85
N ASP A 907 2.17 17.75 29.70
CA ASP A 907 1.25 16.63 29.47
C ASP A 907 -0.20 17.09 29.66
N ALA A 908 -1.10 16.61 28.78
CA ALA A 908 -2.51 17.00 28.82
C ALA A 908 -3.20 16.51 30.11
N GLY A 909 -2.87 15.31 30.59
CA GLY A 909 -3.39 14.77 31.85
C GLY A 909 -2.88 15.53 33.07
N ALA A 910 -1.58 15.85 33.09
CA ALA A 910 -0.95 16.67 34.13
C ALA A 910 -1.52 18.08 34.19
N TYR A 911 -1.78 18.69 33.03
CA TYR A 911 -2.42 20.01 32.93
C TYR A 911 -3.87 19.97 33.41
N ALA A 912 -4.64 18.97 33.02
CA ALA A 912 -6.00 18.77 33.52
C ALA A 912 -6.04 18.64 35.05
N ALA A 913 -5.11 17.85 35.63
CA ALA A 913 -4.98 17.69 37.07
C ALA A 913 -4.66 19.02 37.80
N ALA A 914 -3.83 19.85 37.20
CA ALA A 914 -3.49 21.16 37.75
C ALA A 914 -4.68 22.11 37.69
N ILE A 915 -5.45 22.10 36.59
CA ILE A 915 -6.65 22.94 36.42
C ILE A 915 -7.66 22.68 37.52
N TRP A 916 -8.12 21.42 37.70
CA TRP A 916 -9.16 21.16 38.68
C TRP A 916 -8.64 21.31 40.11
N THR A 917 -7.36 21.02 40.38
CA THR A 917 -6.77 21.29 41.70
C THR A 917 -6.77 22.79 42.02
N ALA A 918 -6.35 23.62 41.06
CA ALA A 918 -6.31 25.07 41.22
C ALA A 918 -7.71 25.67 41.35
N ALA A 919 -8.68 25.18 40.59
CA ALA A 919 -10.08 25.60 40.70
C ALA A 919 -10.64 25.33 42.11
N ILE A 920 -10.48 24.10 42.63
CA ILE A 920 -10.89 23.74 44.00
C ILE A 920 -10.26 24.67 45.04
N VAL A 921 -8.94 24.87 44.97
CA VAL A 921 -8.22 25.74 45.90
C VAL A 921 -8.72 27.18 45.82
N GLN A 922 -8.88 27.72 44.62
CA GLN A 922 -9.36 29.08 44.42
C GLN A 922 -10.76 29.25 45.01
N THR A 923 -11.66 28.29 44.79
CA THR A 923 -13.01 28.30 45.37
C THR A 923 -12.95 28.27 46.89
N ILE A 924 -12.15 27.38 47.50
CA ILE A 924 -12.00 27.29 48.97
C ILE A 924 -11.48 28.61 49.55
N THR A 925 -10.44 29.20 48.96
CA THR A 925 -9.82 30.44 49.47
C THR A 925 -10.76 31.65 49.36
N HIS A 926 -11.67 31.67 48.38
CA HIS A 926 -12.58 32.79 48.13
C HIS A 926 -14.02 32.53 48.62
N PHE A 927 -14.30 31.36 49.20
CA PHE A 927 -15.64 31.00 49.65
C PHE A 927 -16.11 31.95 50.76
N LYS A 928 -17.15 32.73 50.45
CA LYS A 928 -17.83 33.59 51.41
C LYS A 928 -19.19 32.97 51.71
N ASP A 929 -19.45 32.85 53.01
CA ASP A 929 -20.59 32.10 53.57
C ASP A 929 -21.96 32.64 53.17
#